data_AF-A0A7J6LYD3-F1
#
_entry.id   AF-A0A7J6LYD3-F1
#
_cell.length_a   1.000
_cell.length_b   1.000
_cell.length_c   1.000
_cell.angle_alpha   90.00
_cell.angle_beta   90.00
_cell.angle_gamma   90.00
#
_symmetry.space_group_name_H-M   'P 1'
#
loop_
_entity.id
_entity.type
_entity.pdbx_description
1 polymer ?
#
loop_
_entity_poly.entity_id
_entity_poly.type
_entity_poly.pdbx_seq_one_letter_code
_entity_poly.pdbx_strand_id
1 'polypeptide(L)'
;MPSLKNPLHPPAVPAFDLWLALFCGVVTCCSSFMIFTPAVTEVFSANFLILGVVIAIITAQLTVADAIEWTAKTVIASWYGAGLGCLVVVFVTAVNHGNYDPYIGTLVAVPFAILVCLAEQSSVTYCKLSSIYRGDKALLLILIVVVFGGDDPYWVALTAALAYTIGTTIPLLGTLLLWAFRILPQNGPPAIPMFAHTVAAYFQETTAVAPVGEVQEQELDYLWTQVNKAYMAALRTPDLHLRGIMFSMVSSLGTVRHSLKFAAYSESAVEYLWEPLDFTLSTIRVEVICRLRAGHDDRVFKADLGELSRDLRRRVTEATAHYMEARAEGRAKAIAESELARFGFATREIARFTALLGDFIFRLENPPSRIRTGWELVKFKVKEWLKRPLFESLNPPTPWRFRLAFPIRSGLGGCIAAWIILGIGEALEEVQQYGLWMLLPCVFCFLPTPGASLVKGSRRIIGTILAGIIAVVCVSIHPYNDAAFLVELFVISFAGKLMKCHPNVDYAGLVFAFTWSIVGLLAGTDGHLEEGDMILRSLYRAVLTLCGVILATLISALVLPVFAYGRLTRATARSLQMIGDTVAECVDRIQTATVADRLPPGSVDERVVSIGDELMKHHQERWSQVMDATVETKLFSLLRGYFRSEERRVNASHIIAAQPLLDRLNRRTMVVVSAAASFHPSWKSLSPELERALQALTVFAEDMRTAAQELAGVTLKHGSHLGLWESRTGRFDEAVSLLGKVERLMGEARQKIQKARKKVASNGDGNGNCVPEESDLDDLYSLVRALGVFVEAWKHVEYMMYFGYLRGSINPFDLKTMQSKSIDMSRRTSTGGVPRLRTHSFAPPLSGQV
;
A
#
# COMPACT_ATOMS: atom_id res chain seq x y z
N MET A 1 -24.88 -9.75 31.40
CA MET A 1 -25.38 -9.73 30.00
C MET A 1 -26.04 -8.39 29.74
N PRO A 2 -25.56 -7.63 28.74
CA PRO A 2 -26.44 -6.82 27.91
C PRO A 2 -26.35 -7.25 26.44
N SER A 3 -27.49 -7.12 25.79
CA SER A 3 -27.87 -7.54 24.44
C SER A 3 -26.81 -7.40 23.35
N LEU A 4 -26.75 -8.44 22.50
CA LEU A 4 -26.25 -8.44 21.13
C LEU A 4 -26.48 -7.09 20.43
N LYS A 5 -25.46 -6.23 20.41
CA LYS A 5 -25.36 -5.14 19.44
C LYS A 5 -24.97 -5.78 18.12
N ASN A 6 -25.73 -5.50 17.06
CA ASN A 6 -25.42 -5.83 15.68
C ASN A 6 -23.90 -5.67 15.42
N PRO A 7 -23.18 -6.72 14.98
CA PRO A 7 -21.73 -6.67 14.75
C PRO A 7 -21.30 -5.76 13.58
N LEU A 8 -22.23 -4.99 13.01
CA LEU A 8 -22.09 -4.29 11.72
C LEU A 8 -22.30 -2.79 11.78
N HIS A 9 -22.61 -2.20 12.94
CA HIS A 9 -22.42 -0.75 13.10
C HIS A 9 -20.96 -0.51 13.47
N PRO A 10 -20.11 -0.03 12.54
CA PRO A 10 -18.77 0.38 12.92
C PRO A 10 -18.92 1.50 13.95
N PRO A 11 -18.24 1.43 15.11
CA PRO A 11 -18.13 2.61 15.95
C PRO A 11 -17.55 3.73 15.08
N ALA A 12 -18.06 4.96 15.24
CA ALA A 12 -17.43 6.11 14.61
C ALA A 12 -15.93 6.05 14.96
N VAL A 13 -15.08 6.03 13.93
CA VAL A 13 -13.60 5.92 14.04
C VAL A 13 -13.01 6.77 15.19
N PRO A 14 -13.52 7.98 15.50
CA PRO A 14 -13.03 8.78 16.64
C PRO A 14 -13.19 8.12 18.02
N ALA A 15 -14.26 7.36 18.27
CA ALA A 15 -14.50 6.75 19.57
C ALA A 15 -13.54 5.57 19.83
N PHE A 16 -13.26 4.77 18.81
CA PHE A 16 -12.29 3.67 18.90
C PHE A 16 -10.89 4.17 19.23
N ASP A 17 -10.44 5.21 18.52
CA ASP A 17 -9.12 5.81 18.74
C ASP A 17 -8.99 6.40 20.15
N LEU A 18 -10.07 7.01 20.67
CA LEU A 18 -10.13 7.54 22.04
C LEU A 18 -9.98 6.43 23.09
N TRP A 19 -10.71 5.32 22.95
CA TRP A 19 -10.61 4.17 23.85
C TRP A 19 -9.23 3.54 23.82
N LEU A 20 -8.64 3.41 22.64
CA LEU A 20 -7.30 2.86 22.48
C LEU A 20 -6.23 3.77 23.10
N ALA A 21 -6.40 5.08 23.00
CA ALA A 21 -5.54 6.05 23.67
C ALA A 21 -5.67 5.99 25.19
N LEU A 22 -6.90 5.92 25.71
CA LEU A 22 -7.17 5.78 27.15
C LEU A 22 -6.47 4.54 27.72
N PHE A 23 -6.64 3.41 27.05
CA PHE A 23 -5.98 2.15 27.37
C PHE A 23 -4.45 2.29 27.40
N CYS A 24 -3.88 2.91 26.36
CA CYS A 24 -2.43 3.10 26.28
C CYS A 24 -1.91 3.90 27.47
N GLY A 25 -2.63 4.93 27.91
CA GLY A 25 -2.32 5.69 29.11
C GLY A 25 -2.28 4.82 30.36
N VAL A 26 -3.35 4.04 30.60
CA VAL A 26 -3.45 3.16 31.79
C VAL A 26 -2.35 2.10 31.80
N VAL A 27 -2.16 1.37 30.70
CA VAL A 27 -1.15 0.30 30.63
C VAL A 27 0.26 0.85 30.80
N THR A 28 0.54 2.03 30.26
CA THR A 28 1.83 2.68 30.47
C THR A 28 2.07 2.98 31.94
N CYS A 29 1.08 3.50 32.66
CA CYS A 29 1.20 3.78 34.09
C CYS A 29 1.42 2.51 34.90
N CYS A 30 0.63 1.45 34.66
CA CYS A 30 0.81 0.16 35.32
C CYS A 30 2.20 -0.43 35.06
N SER A 31 2.71 -0.30 33.83
CA SER A 31 4.03 -0.82 33.46
C SER A 31 5.18 0.01 34.05
N SER A 32 4.92 1.25 34.42
CA SER A 32 5.93 2.18 34.96
C SER A 32 6.00 2.19 36.48
N PHE A 33 5.17 1.40 37.17
CA PHE A 33 5.16 1.26 38.63
C PHE A 33 6.55 0.93 39.21
N MET A 34 7.38 0.22 38.45
CA MET A 34 8.74 -0.13 38.84
C MET A 34 9.65 1.10 39.09
N ILE A 35 9.39 2.23 38.42
CA ILE A 35 10.16 3.46 38.64
C ILE A 35 9.82 4.09 39.99
N PHE A 36 8.59 3.92 40.47
CA PHE A 36 8.10 4.47 41.73
C PHE A 36 8.32 3.51 42.92
N THR A 37 9.08 2.43 42.73
CA THR A 37 9.34 1.42 43.76
C THR A 37 10.81 1.48 44.22
N PRO A 38 11.11 1.95 45.44
CA PRO A 38 12.48 2.12 45.93
C PRO A 38 13.35 0.85 45.83
N ALA A 39 12.78 -0.32 46.20
CA ALA A 39 13.49 -1.60 46.13
C ALA A 39 13.92 -2.00 44.71
N VAL A 40 13.24 -1.48 43.69
CA VAL A 40 13.58 -1.73 42.28
C VAL A 40 14.61 -0.72 41.79
N THR A 41 14.50 0.54 42.20
CA THR A 41 15.47 1.61 41.86
C THR A 41 16.84 1.40 42.48
N GLU A 42 16.94 0.64 43.57
CA GLU A 42 18.22 0.24 44.17
C GLU A 42 18.95 -0.86 43.37
N VAL A 43 18.21 -1.74 42.69
CA VAL A 43 18.77 -2.89 41.97
C VAL A 43 19.12 -2.55 40.52
N PHE A 44 18.28 -1.74 39.86
CA PHE A 44 18.44 -1.40 38.45
C PHE A 44 19.02 0.00 38.28
N SER A 45 19.93 0.15 37.31
CA SER A 45 20.38 1.48 36.93
C SER A 45 19.20 2.32 36.40
N ALA A 46 19.23 3.60 36.76
CA ALA A 46 18.36 4.65 36.26
C ALA A 46 18.08 4.54 34.75
N ASN A 47 19.13 4.31 33.95
CA ASN A 47 19.04 4.23 32.50
C ASN A 47 18.24 3.01 32.02
N PHE A 48 18.36 1.85 32.68
CA PHE A 48 17.65 0.63 32.26
C PHE A 48 16.20 0.61 32.72
N LEU A 49 15.85 1.25 33.83
CA LEU A 49 14.45 1.43 34.23
C LEU A 49 13.67 2.28 33.23
N ILE A 50 14.25 3.40 32.80
CA ILE A 50 13.67 4.24 31.73
C ILE A 50 13.55 3.43 30.43
N LEU A 51 14.58 2.66 30.09
CA LEU A 51 14.55 1.84 28.88
C LEU A 51 13.40 0.82 28.90
N GLY A 52 13.15 0.19 30.05
CA GLY A 52 11.99 -0.66 30.28
C GLY A 52 10.66 0.08 30.05
N VAL A 53 10.52 1.30 30.55
CA VAL A 53 9.31 2.13 30.35
C VAL A 53 9.14 2.58 28.90
N VAL A 54 10.21 2.98 28.21
CA VAL A 54 10.18 3.33 26.78
C VAL A 54 9.65 2.16 25.96
N ILE A 55 10.14 0.95 26.26
CA ILE A 55 9.71 -0.28 25.62
C ILE A 55 8.24 -0.56 25.95
N ALA A 56 7.83 -0.36 27.21
CA ALA A 56 6.46 -0.53 27.65
C ALA A 56 5.48 0.37 26.89
N ILE A 57 5.84 1.65 26.72
CA ILE A 57 5.08 2.62 25.92
C ILE A 57 4.97 2.13 24.48
N ILE A 58 6.07 1.68 23.88
CA ILE A 58 6.05 1.18 22.51
C ILE A 58 5.08 -0.01 22.38
N THR A 59 5.16 -1.00 23.29
CA THR A 59 4.31 -2.19 23.27
C THR A 59 2.84 -1.87 23.51
N ALA A 60 2.53 -0.98 24.47
CA ALA A 60 1.17 -0.56 24.79
C ALA A 60 0.46 0.12 23.61
N GLN A 61 1.23 0.69 22.67
CA GLN A 61 0.68 1.32 21.48
C GLN A 61 0.49 0.37 20.28
N LEU A 62 0.83 -0.92 20.39
CA LEU A 62 0.68 -1.92 19.33
C LEU A 62 -0.71 -2.58 19.37
N THR A 63 -1.09 -3.24 18.28
CA THR A 63 -2.25 -4.15 18.29
C THR A 63 -1.90 -5.43 19.05
N VAL A 64 -2.89 -6.22 19.49
CA VAL A 64 -2.62 -7.45 20.25
C VAL A 64 -1.73 -8.42 19.47
N ALA A 65 -2.02 -8.63 18.18
CA ALA A 65 -1.23 -9.52 17.33
C ALA A 65 0.21 -9.01 17.15
N ASP A 66 0.36 -7.72 16.86
CA ASP A 66 1.67 -7.10 16.71
C ASP A 66 2.43 -7.12 18.05
N ALA A 67 1.76 -6.91 19.19
CA ALA A 67 2.37 -6.92 20.52
C ALA A 67 2.94 -8.29 20.88
N ILE A 68 2.24 -9.38 20.55
CA ILE A 68 2.72 -10.76 20.78
C ILE A 68 3.98 -11.01 19.97
N GLU A 69 3.93 -10.77 18.65
CA GLU A 69 5.09 -10.99 17.76
C GLU A 69 6.27 -10.10 18.17
N TRP A 70 6.00 -8.83 18.44
CA TRP A 70 7.00 -7.85 18.81
C TRP A 70 7.68 -8.19 20.14
N THR A 71 6.91 -8.62 21.13
CA THR A 71 7.44 -9.05 22.44
C THR A 71 8.33 -10.28 22.30
N ALA A 72 7.86 -11.33 21.62
CA ALA A 72 8.64 -12.55 21.43
C ALA A 72 9.97 -12.27 20.73
N LYS A 73 9.95 -11.51 19.62
CA LYS A 73 11.17 -11.17 18.88
C LYS A 73 12.11 -10.25 19.65
N THR A 74 11.57 -9.35 20.47
CA THR A 74 12.36 -8.41 21.28
C THR A 74 13.06 -9.12 22.43
N VAL A 75 12.40 -10.05 23.11
CA VAL A 75 13.02 -10.87 24.17
C VAL A 75 14.16 -11.72 23.59
N ILE A 76 13.94 -12.41 22.47
CA ILE A 76 15.00 -13.21 21.84
C ILE A 76 16.18 -12.30 21.43
N ALA A 77 15.89 -11.13 20.85
CA ALA A 77 16.91 -10.19 20.42
C ALA A 77 17.72 -9.62 21.60
N SER A 78 17.09 -9.33 22.74
CA SER A 78 17.77 -8.72 23.89
C SER A 78 18.79 -9.69 24.51
N TRP A 79 18.39 -10.95 24.72
CA TRP A 79 19.30 -11.97 25.26
C TRP A 79 20.39 -12.37 24.26
N TYR A 80 20.05 -12.48 22.98
CA TYR A 80 21.03 -12.77 21.93
C TYR A 80 22.07 -11.66 21.79
N GLY A 81 21.65 -10.39 21.77
CA GLY A 81 22.53 -9.24 21.70
C GLY A 81 23.41 -9.09 22.94
N ALA A 82 22.83 -9.24 24.14
CA ALA A 82 23.58 -9.17 25.40
C ALA A 82 24.66 -10.27 25.48
N GLY A 83 24.32 -11.51 25.13
CA GLY A 83 25.27 -12.62 25.11
C GLY A 83 26.43 -12.41 24.13
N LEU A 84 26.15 -11.88 22.94
CA LEU A 84 27.20 -11.52 21.97
C LEU A 84 28.08 -10.36 22.48
N GLY A 85 27.50 -9.37 23.14
CA GLY A 85 28.24 -8.29 23.79
C GLY A 85 29.21 -8.82 24.85
N CYS A 86 28.75 -9.73 25.73
CA CYS A 86 29.61 -10.38 26.72
C CYS A 86 30.73 -11.20 26.08
N LEU A 87 30.47 -11.87 24.95
CA LEU A 87 31.49 -12.62 24.23
C LEU A 87 32.59 -11.70 23.68
N VAL A 88 32.21 -10.54 23.13
CA VAL A 88 33.17 -9.51 22.68
C VAL A 88 34.02 -9.03 23.84
N VAL A 89 33.40 -8.71 24.99
CA VAL A 89 34.11 -8.29 26.20
C VAL A 89 35.11 -9.35 26.67
N VAL A 90 34.69 -10.62 26.77
CA VAL A 90 35.57 -11.74 27.17
C VAL A 90 36.76 -11.84 26.23
N PHE A 91 36.52 -11.79 24.92
CA PHE A 91 37.58 -11.88 23.92
C PHE A 91 38.58 -10.73 24.03
N VAL A 92 38.10 -9.49 24.12
CA VAL A 92 38.96 -8.29 24.22
C VAL A 92 39.76 -8.30 25.51
N THR A 93 39.11 -8.65 26.62
CA THR A 93 39.77 -8.76 27.94
C THR A 93 40.86 -9.83 27.91
N ALA A 94 40.60 -10.98 27.28
CA ALA A 94 41.59 -12.04 27.13
C ALA A 94 42.78 -11.63 26.24
N VAL A 95 42.54 -10.86 25.18
CA VAL A 95 43.59 -10.38 24.27
C VAL A 95 44.39 -9.23 24.88
N ASN A 96 43.76 -8.35 25.66
CA ASN A 96 44.36 -7.16 26.24
C ASN A 96 44.82 -7.36 27.70
N HIS A 97 45.43 -8.53 27.97
CA HIS A 97 46.06 -8.85 29.26
C HIS A 97 45.18 -8.65 30.51
N GLY A 98 43.86 -8.85 30.39
CA GLY A 98 42.92 -8.71 31.49
C GLY A 98 42.27 -7.33 31.63
N ASN A 99 42.68 -6.33 30.83
CA ASN A 99 42.08 -5.00 30.84
C ASN A 99 41.11 -4.84 29.66
N TYR A 100 39.86 -4.48 29.95
CA TYR A 100 38.89 -4.22 28.88
C TYR A 100 39.08 -2.82 28.28
N ASP A 101 39.19 -2.73 26.95
CA ASP A 101 39.21 -1.46 26.21
C ASP A 101 37.96 -1.35 25.31
N PRO A 102 37.06 -0.37 25.54
CA PRO A 102 35.83 -0.20 24.78
C PRO A 102 36.05 0.17 23.30
N TYR A 103 37.18 0.78 22.93
CA TYR A 103 37.51 1.08 21.53
C TYR A 103 37.81 -0.19 20.74
N ILE A 104 38.69 -1.03 21.30
CA ILE A 104 39.01 -2.35 20.76
C ILE A 104 37.76 -3.21 20.75
N GLY A 105 36.97 -3.17 21.83
CA GLY A 105 35.68 -3.85 21.91
C GLY A 105 34.73 -3.47 20.79
N THR A 106 34.58 -2.18 20.50
CA THR A 106 33.68 -1.73 19.44
C THR A 106 34.19 -2.12 18.04
N LEU A 107 35.51 -2.17 17.83
CA LEU A 107 36.11 -2.67 16.59
C LEU A 107 35.85 -4.17 16.40
N VAL A 108 36.04 -4.97 17.46
CA VAL A 108 35.77 -6.42 17.45
C VAL A 108 34.27 -6.72 17.31
N ALA A 109 33.41 -5.81 17.76
CA ALA A 109 31.96 -5.95 17.65
C ALA A 109 31.43 -5.83 16.21
N VAL A 110 32.16 -5.21 15.26
CA VAL A 110 31.72 -4.98 13.88
C VAL A 110 31.18 -6.23 13.18
N PRO A 111 31.89 -7.38 13.10
CA PRO A 111 31.36 -8.58 12.46
C PRO A 111 30.08 -9.11 13.12
N PHE A 112 29.98 -9.04 14.44
CA PHE A 112 28.78 -9.45 15.19
C PHE A 112 27.61 -8.48 14.95
N ALA A 113 27.89 -7.18 14.93
CA ALA A 113 26.93 -6.13 14.62
C ALA A 113 26.31 -6.33 13.21
N ILE A 114 27.12 -6.64 12.21
CA ILE A 114 26.66 -6.94 10.85
C ILE A 114 25.81 -8.23 10.84
N LEU A 115 26.25 -9.27 11.55
CA LEU A 115 25.55 -10.55 11.64
C LEU A 115 24.15 -10.37 12.23
N VAL A 116 24.01 -9.66 13.35
CA VAL A 116 22.70 -9.47 13.98
C VAL A 116 21.78 -8.59 13.13
N CYS A 117 22.34 -7.64 12.39
CA CYS A 117 21.58 -6.79 11.47
C CYS A 117 21.05 -7.54 10.23
N LEU A 118 21.47 -8.79 9.97
CA LEU A 118 20.85 -9.61 8.92
C LEU A 118 19.37 -9.88 9.19
N ALA A 119 18.93 -9.86 10.45
CA ALA A 119 17.54 -9.99 10.83
C ALA A 119 16.72 -8.70 10.60
N GLU A 120 17.38 -7.55 10.40
CA GLU A 120 16.72 -6.27 10.16
C GLU A 120 16.23 -6.22 8.71
N GLN A 121 14.92 -6.34 8.53
CA GLN A 121 14.34 -6.47 7.19
C GLN A 121 13.99 -5.14 6.54
N SER A 122 14.54 -4.95 5.36
CA SER A 122 13.91 -4.16 4.30
C SER A 122 12.95 -5.04 3.50
N SER A 123 11.86 -4.49 2.97
CA SER A 123 10.91 -5.16 2.07
C SER A 123 11.53 -5.87 0.85
N VAL A 124 12.82 -5.66 0.57
CA VAL A 124 13.52 -6.14 -0.63
C VAL A 124 14.57 -7.23 -0.34
N THR A 125 14.91 -7.50 0.93
CA THR A 125 16.04 -8.39 1.26
C THR A 125 15.68 -9.52 2.23
N TYR A 126 14.38 -9.82 2.37
CA TYR A 126 13.78 -10.74 3.35
C TYR A 126 14.72 -11.90 3.73
N CYS A 127 15.43 -11.74 4.85
CA CYS A 127 16.25 -12.78 5.46
C CYS A 127 15.39 -13.56 6.45
N LYS A 128 15.46 -14.89 6.46
CA LYS A 128 14.62 -15.72 7.34
C LYS A 128 14.85 -15.46 8.84
N LEU A 129 15.99 -14.89 9.25
CA LEU A 129 16.32 -14.59 10.65
C LEU A 129 15.38 -13.56 11.29
N SER A 130 14.80 -12.66 10.51
CA SER A 130 13.83 -11.64 10.98
C SER A 130 12.57 -12.20 11.62
N SER A 131 12.24 -13.45 11.29
CA SER A 131 11.08 -14.15 11.83
C SER A 131 11.33 -14.63 13.26
N ILE A 132 12.60 -14.68 13.67
CA ILE A 132 13.04 -15.12 15.00
C ILE A 132 13.26 -13.93 15.93
N TYR A 133 14.02 -12.92 15.51
CA TYR A 133 14.40 -11.80 16.37
C TYR A 133 14.51 -10.48 15.59
N ARG A 134 14.61 -9.36 16.32
CA ARG A 134 14.79 -8.02 15.75
C ARG A 134 16.27 -7.61 15.73
N GLY A 135 16.79 -7.23 14.56
CA GLY A 135 18.20 -6.89 14.38
C GLY A 135 18.60 -5.60 15.09
N ASP A 136 17.74 -4.58 15.04
CA ASP A 136 17.95 -3.29 15.73
C ASP A 136 18.12 -3.44 17.25
N LYS A 137 17.32 -4.30 17.89
CA LYS A 137 17.40 -4.56 19.33
C LYS A 137 18.67 -5.35 19.68
N ALA A 138 18.98 -6.39 18.91
CA ALA A 138 20.20 -7.16 19.14
C ALA A 138 21.46 -6.29 18.97
N LEU A 139 21.51 -5.45 17.93
CA LEU A 139 22.61 -4.50 17.70
C LEU A 139 22.76 -3.54 18.88
N LEU A 140 21.66 -2.94 19.33
CA LEU A 140 21.70 -2.01 20.45
C LEU A 140 22.23 -2.67 21.73
N LEU A 141 21.81 -3.90 22.04
CA LEU A 141 22.29 -4.59 23.25
C LEU A 141 23.77 -4.96 23.15
N ILE A 142 24.28 -5.37 21.98
CA ILE A 142 25.71 -5.57 21.78
C ILE A 142 26.46 -4.27 22.10
N LEU A 143 26.02 -3.14 21.52
CA LEU A 143 26.69 -1.86 21.71
C LEU A 143 26.55 -1.33 23.14
N ILE A 144 25.43 -1.58 23.85
CA ILE A 144 25.28 -1.20 25.26
C ILE A 144 26.35 -1.89 26.11
N VAL A 145 26.52 -3.20 25.95
CA VAL A 145 27.49 -3.98 26.75
C VAL A 145 28.92 -3.58 26.42
N VAL A 146 29.22 -3.36 25.14
CA VAL A 146 30.57 -3.03 24.68
C VAL A 146 30.97 -1.60 25.01
N VAL A 147 30.05 -0.63 24.89
CA VAL A 147 30.37 0.79 25.03
C VAL A 147 30.16 1.28 26.47
N PHE A 148 29.08 0.83 27.11
CA PHE A 148 28.66 1.31 28.43
C PHE A 148 28.78 0.24 29.52
N GLY A 149 29.56 -0.82 29.25
CA GLY A 149 29.79 -1.91 30.21
C GLY A 149 30.55 -1.46 31.46
N GLY A 150 31.42 -0.45 31.34
CA GLY A 150 32.23 0.04 32.46
C GLY A 150 33.04 -1.09 33.12
N ASP A 151 33.09 -1.07 34.44
CA ASP A 151 33.81 -2.06 35.24
C ASP A 151 33.08 -3.41 35.36
N ASP A 152 31.75 -3.43 35.20
CA ASP A 152 30.94 -4.66 35.27
C ASP A 152 30.03 -4.84 34.03
N PRO A 153 30.63 -5.19 32.89
CA PRO A 153 29.89 -5.36 31.63
C PRO A 153 28.86 -6.50 31.69
N TYR A 154 29.05 -7.49 32.56
CA TYR A 154 28.14 -8.62 32.69
C TYR A 154 26.87 -8.23 33.44
N TRP A 155 27.01 -7.42 34.49
CA TRP A 155 25.86 -6.85 35.19
C TRP A 155 25.06 -5.89 34.28
N VAL A 156 25.76 -5.06 33.51
CA VAL A 156 25.13 -4.20 32.49
C VAL A 156 24.37 -5.02 31.45
N ALA A 157 24.95 -6.11 30.96
CA ALA A 157 24.29 -7.01 30.01
C ALA A 157 23.02 -7.64 30.59
N LEU A 158 23.10 -8.16 31.81
CA LEU A 158 21.98 -8.80 32.52
C LEU A 158 20.85 -7.81 32.78
N THR A 159 21.16 -6.66 33.38
CA THR A 159 20.16 -5.64 33.72
C THR A 159 19.51 -5.04 32.49
N ALA A 160 20.26 -4.79 31.40
CA ALA A 160 19.69 -4.32 30.14
C ALA A 160 18.77 -5.38 29.50
N ALA A 161 19.16 -6.65 29.44
CA ALA A 161 18.34 -7.73 28.88
C ALA A 161 17.06 -7.97 29.71
N LEU A 162 17.15 -7.90 31.04
CA LEU A 162 16.01 -7.96 31.94
C LEU A 162 15.07 -6.77 31.74
N ALA A 163 15.59 -5.54 31.66
CA ALA A 163 14.77 -4.36 31.41
C ALA A 163 13.97 -4.45 30.11
N TYR A 164 14.57 -5.00 29.03
CA TYR A 164 13.86 -5.29 27.79
C TYR A 164 12.77 -6.36 27.96
N THR A 165 13.10 -7.44 28.68
CA THR A 165 12.16 -8.54 28.91
C THR A 165 10.96 -8.06 29.73
N ILE A 166 11.20 -7.36 30.83
CA ILE A 166 10.16 -6.84 31.71
C ILE A 166 9.34 -5.76 31.00
N GLY A 167 10.01 -4.80 30.36
CA GLY A 167 9.38 -3.71 29.62
C GLY A 167 8.49 -4.18 28.46
N THR A 168 8.73 -5.35 27.88
CA THR A 168 7.85 -5.94 26.85
C THR A 168 6.75 -6.82 27.43
N THR A 169 7.06 -7.64 28.42
CA THR A 169 6.15 -8.67 28.94
C THR A 169 5.04 -8.09 29.82
N ILE A 170 5.31 -7.09 30.66
CA ILE A 170 4.28 -6.47 31.51
C ILE A 170 3.16 -5.82 30.66
N PRO A 171 3.45 -4.94 29.68
CA PRO A 171 2.40 -4.39 28.83
C PRO A 171 1.70 -5.45 28.00
N LEU A 172 2.42 -6.50 27.55
CA LEU A 172 1.79 -7.62 26.86
C LEU A 172 0.78 -8.34 27.76
N LEU A 173 1.14 -8.66 29.00
CA LEU A 173 0.24 -9.28 29.97
C LEU A 173 -0.97 -8.38 30.25
N GLY A 174 -0.75 -7.08 30.46
CA GLY A 174 -1.83 -6.10 30.62
C GLY A 174 -2.76 -6.06 29.40
N THR A 175 -2.19 -6.08 28.20
CA THR A 175 -2.93 -6.11 26.93
C THR A 175 -3.72 -7.41 26.78
N LEU A 176 -3.13 -8.56 27.09
CA LEU A 176 -3.76 -9.88 27.00
C LEU A 176 -4.88 -10.06 28.03
N LEU A 177 -4.68 -9.60 29.26
CA LEU A 177 -5.70 -9.60 30.31
C LEU A 177 -6.90 -8.75 29.87
N LEU A 178 -6.67 -7.52 29.44
CA LEU A 178 -7.73 -6.61 29.01
C LEU A 178 -8.43 -7.09 27.73
N TRP A 179 -7.69 -7.76 26.84
CA TRP A 179 -8.27 -8.46 25.69
C TRP A 179 -9.14 -9.64 26.12
N ALA A 180 -8.70 -10.45 27.08
CA ALA A 180 -9.47 -11.57 27.63
C ALA A 180 -10.76 -11.11 28.33
N PHE A 181 -10.71 -9.99 29.04
CA PHE A 181 -11.88 -9.34 29.65
C PHE A 181 -12.77 -8.57 28.65
N ARG A 182 -12.40 -8.53 27.36
CA ARG A 182 -13.10 -7.77 26.30
C ARG A 182 -13.26 -6.28 26.59
N ILE A 183 -12.36 -5.71 27.41
CA ILE A 183 -12.31 -4.28 27.71
C ILE A 183 -11.56 -3.54 26.59
N LEU A 184 -10.60 -4.21 25.95
CA LEU A 184 -9.98 -3.70 24.73
C LEU A 184 -10.98 -3.77 23.56
N PRO A 185 -11.19 -2.69 22.79
CA PRO A 185 -11.96 -2.81 21.57
C PRO A 185 -11.23 -3.79 20.63
N GLN A 186 -11.88 -4.92 20.37
CA GLN A 186 -11.18 -6.15 19.97
C GLN A 186 -10.51 -6.08 18.60
N ASN A 187 -10.93 -5.16 17.75
CA ASN A 187 -10.30 -4.75 16.50
C ASN A 187 -10.86 -3.36 16.13
N GLY A 188 -10.14 -2.56 15.34
CA GLY A 188 -10.81 -1.52 14.55
C GLY A 188 -11.92 -2.15 13.69
N PRO A 189 -12.80 -1.38 13.02
CA PRO A 189 -13.80 -1.97 12.14
C PRO A 189 -13.09 -2.98 11.21
N PRO A 190 -13.49 -4.26 11.22
CA PRO A 190 -12.75 -5.30 10.52
C PRO A 190 -12.57 -4.88 9.06
N ALA A 191 -11.34 -5.04 8.56
CA ALA A 191 -10.94 -4.41 7.30
C ALA A 191 -11.82 -4.84 6.11
N ILE A 192 -12.30 -6.09 6.12
CA ILE A 192 -13.17 -6.66 5.10
C ILE A 192 -14.57 -6.01 5.14
N PRO A 193 -15.31 -5.95 6.27
CA PRO A 193 -16.56 -5.19 6.34
C PRO A 193 -16.43 -3.70 6.04
N MET A 194 -15.33 -3.05 6.44
CA MET A 194 -15.07 -1.66 6.06
C MET A 194 -14.91 -1.51 4.54
N PHE A 195 -14.19 -2.43 3.90
CA PHE A 195 -14.09 -2.51 2.45
C PHE A 195 -15.46 -2.74 1.80
N ALA A 196 -16.23 -3.72 2.27
CA ALA A 196 -17.58 -4.00 1.78
C ALA A 196 -18.49 -2.77 1.82
N HIS A 197 -18.52 -2.07 2.95
CA HIS A 197 -19.35 -0.88 3.14
C HIS A 197 -18.95 0.29 2.21
N THR A 198 -17.65 0.58 2.11
CA THR A 198 -17.13 1.66 1.25
C THR A 198 -17.35 1.35 -0.24
N VAL A 199 -17.15 0.10 -0.64
CA VAL A 199 -17.45 -0.38 -2.00
C VAL A 199 -18.92 -0.26 -2.33
N ALA A 200 -19.83 -0.61 -1.41
CA ALA A 200 -21.26 -0.47 -1.61
C ALA A 200 -21.68 1.00 -1.82
N ALA A 201 -21.16 1.92 -0.99
CA ALA A 201 -21.39 3.36 -1.15
C ALA A 201 -20.88 3.87 -2.50
N TYR A 202 -19.67 3.48 -2.89
CA TYR A 202 -19.11 3.90 -4.16
C TYR A 202 -19.88 3.32 -5.36
N PHE A 203 -20.29 2.06 -5.32
CA PHE A 203 -21.10 1.42 -6.37
C PHE A 203 -22.46 2.09 -6.51
N GLN A 204 -23.13 2.38 -5.39
CA GLN A 204 -24.41 3.10 -5.36
C GLN A 204 -24.32 4.42 -6.10
N GLU A 205 -23.39 5.30 -5.73
CA GLU A 205 -23.25 6.61 -6.36
C GLU A 205 -22.79 6.49 -7.83
N THR A 206 -21.83 5.62 -8.12
CA THR A 206 -21.32 5.44 -9.49
C THR A 206 -22.42 4.97 -10.45
N THR A 207 -23.29 4.05 -10.01
CA THR A 207 -24.39 3.53 -10.84
C THR A 207 -25.61 4.45 -10.88
N ALA A 208 -25.81 5.32 -9.88
CA ALA A 208 -26.86 6.33 -9.90
C ALA A 208 -26.54 7.46 -10.88
N VAL A 209 -25.28 7.87 -10.94
CA VAL A 209 -24.82 8.99 -11.80
C VAL A 209 -24.52 8.53 -13.25
N ALA A 210 -24.45 7.22 -13.50
CA ALA A 210 -24.07 6.66 -14.79
C ALA A 210 -24.85 7.22 -16.00
N PRO A 211 -26.18 7.45 -15.94
CA PRO A 211 -26.92 8.02 -17.06
C PRO A 211 -26.68 9.53 -17.26
N VAL A 212 -26.40 10.27 -16.18
CA VAL A 212 -26.37 11.76 -16.15
C VAL A 212 -24.99 12.33 -16.49
N GLY A 213 -23.91 11.62 -16.18
CA GLY A 213 -22.55 11.89 -16.67
C GLY A 213 -21.83 13.15 -16.17
N GLU A 214 -22.47 14.18 -15.61
CA GLU A 214 -21.80 15.49 -15.47
C GLU A 214 -21.84 16.26 -14.11
N VAL A 215 -22.30 15.70 -12.97
CA VAL A 215 -22.56 16.57 -11.77
C VAL A 215 -21.82 16.21 -10.47
N GLN A 216 -21.11 15.08 -10.34
CA GLN A 216 -20.59 14.64 -9.01
C GLN A 216 -19.12 14.18 -8.98
N GLU A 217 -18.24 14.79 -9.78
CA GLU A 217 -16.83 14.37 -9.82
C GLU A 217 -16.13 14.48 -8.46
N GLN A 218 -16.30 15.58 -7.73
CA GLN A 218 -15.65 15.77 -6.43
C GLN A 218 -16.09 14.73 -5.38
N GLU A 219 -17.37 14.37 -5.40
CA GLU A 219 -17.93 13.38 -4.49
C GLU A 219 -17.46 11.96 -4.81
N LEU A 220 -17.46 11.58 -6.10
CA LEU A 220 -16.88 10.32 -6.56
C LEU A 220 -15.39 10.22 -6.25
N ASP A 221 -14.64 11.32 -6.36
CA ASP A 221 -13.23 11.39 -6.02
C ASP A 221 -12.99 11.19 -4.50
N TYR A 222 -13.84 11.80 -3.67
CA TYR A 222 -13.84 11.59 -2.22
C TYR A 222 -14.15 10.13 -1.86
N LEU A 223 -15.22 9.56 -2.40
CA LEU A 223 -15.62 8.17 -2.14
C LEU A 223 -14.57 7.18 -2.63
N TRP A 224 -13.95 7.42 -3.79
CA TRP A 224 -12.84 6.60 -4.29
C TRP A 224 -11.64 6.61 -3.36
N THR A 225 -11.36 7.74 -2.71
CA THR A 225 -10.28 7.84 -1.72
C THR A 225 -10.58 6.95 -0.50
N GLN A 226 -11.84 6.92 -0.06
CA GLN A 226 -12.28 6.03 1.03
C GLN A 226 -12.20 4.55 0.63
N VAL A 227 -12.65 4.19 -0.59
CA VAL A 227 -12.51 2.83 -1.12
C VAL A 227 -11.05 2.39 -1.15
N ASN A 228 -10.13 3.22 -1.66
CA ASN A 228 -8.71 2.87 -1.67
C ASN A 228 -8.17 2.65 -0.27
N LYS A 229 -8.53 3.50 0.70
CA LYS A 229 -8.10 3.35 2.10
C LYS A 229 -8.58 2.02 2.68
N ALA A 230 -9.85 1.70 2.50
CA ALA A 230 -10.43 0.47 3.01
C ALA A 230 -9.89 -0.78 2.30
N TYR A 231 -9.72 -0.69 0.98
CA TYR A 231 -9.10 -1.70 0.13
C TYR A 231 -7.68 -2.05 0.59
N MET A 232 -6.82 -1.05 0.79
CA MET A 232 -5.44 -1.28 1.26
C MET A 232 -5.39 -1.94 2.63
N ALA A 233 -6.37 -1.67 3.51
CA ALA A 233 -6.48 -2.37 4.78
C ALA A 233 -6.94 -3.83 4.58
N ALA A 234 -7.94 -4.06 3.73
CA ALA A 234 -8.50 -5.40 3.48
C ALA A 234 -7.52 -6.34 2.77
N LEU A 235 -6.62 -5.80 1.95
CA LEU A 235 -5.55 -6.56 1.28
C LEU A 235 -4.54 -7.22 2.23
N ARG A 236 -4.56 -6.90 3.53
CA ARG A 236 -3.72 -7.59 4.52
C ARG A 236 -4.25 -8.97 4.92
N THR A 237 -5.40 -9.39 4.39
CA THR A 237 -5.95 -10.72 4.65
C THR A 237 -4.99 -11.83 4.15
N PRO A 238 -4.78 -12.91 4.92
CA PRO A 238 -3.93 -14.02 4.49
C PRO A 238 -4.54 -14.84 3.34
N ASP A 239 -5.84 -14.68 3.06
CA ASP A 239 -6.51 -15.41 1.99
C ASP A 239 -6.19 -14.81 0.61
N LEU A 240 -5.32 -15.49 -0.14
CA LEU A 240 -4.93 -15.17 -1.51
C LEU A 240 -6.14 -14.98 -2.44
N HIS A 241 -7.13 -15.87 -2.36
CA HIS A 241 -8.30 -15.82 -3.25
C HIS A 241 -9.13 -14.58 -2.98
N LEU A 242 -9.39 -14.29 -1.70
CA LEU A 242 -10.12 -13.10 -1.30
C LEU A 242 -9.40 -11.82 -1.77
N ARG A 243 -8.06 -11.77 -1.69
CA ARG A 243 -7.27 -10.64 -2.21
C ARG A 243 -7.44 -10.45 -3.72
N GLY A 244 -7.37 -11.54 -4.49
CA GLY A 244 -7.61 -11.52 -5.94
C GLY A 244 -9.00 -11.00 -6.30
N ILE A 245 -10.04 -11.50 -5.63
CA ILE A 245 -11.43 -11.07 -5.85
C ILE A 245 -11.60 -9.57 -5.52
N MET A 246 -11.13 -9.12 -4.36
CA MET A 246 -11.21 -7.71 -3.96
C MET A 246 -10.48 -6.80 -4.96
N PHE A 247 -9.32 -7.21 -5.46
CA PHE A 247 -8.57 -6.43 -6.45
C PHE A 247 -9.33 -6.35 -7.77
N SER A 248 -9.94 -7.44 -8.24
CA SER A 248 -10.78 -7.46 -9.43
C SER A 248 -12.02 -6.56 -9.27
N MET A 249 -12.70 -6.62 -8.12
CA MET A 249 -13.86 -5.77 -7.81
C MET A 249 -13.51 -4.27 -7.88
N VAL A 250 -12.42 -3.85 -7.23
CA VAL A 250 -11.96 -2.45 -7.25
C VAL A 250 -11.51 -2.04 -8.64
N SER A 251 -10.89 -2.95 -9.39
CA SER A 251 -10.46 -2.70 -10.76
C SER A 251 -11.66 -2.43 -11.67
N SER A 252 -12.70 -3.26 -11.63
CA SER A 252 -13.95 -3.05 -12.37
C SER A 252 -14.67 -1.77 -11.98
N LEU A 253 -14.75 -1.43 -10.69
CA LEU A 253 -15.32 -0.14 -10.27
C LEU A 253 -14.53 1.07 -10.79
N GLY A 254 -13.20 0.95 -10.79
CA GLY A 254 -12.32 1.96 -11.36
C GLY A 254 -12.50 2.11 -12.87
N THR A 255 -12.85 1.04 -13.58
CA THR A 255 -13.10 1.09 -15.03
C THR A 255 -14.44 1.69 -15.37
N VAL A 256 -15.50 1.32 -14.65
CA VAL A 256 -16.83 1.93 -14.78
C VAL A 256 -16.73 3.44 -14.62
N ARG A 257 -16.10 3.91 -13.53
CA ARG A 257 -15.88 5.35 -13.29
C ARG A 257 -15.25 6.07 -14.47
N HIS A 258 -14.21 5.48 -15.05
CA HIS A 258 -13.49 6.10 -16.16
C HIS A 258 -14.33 6.16 -17.44
N SER A 259 -15.10 5.11 -17.73
CA SER A 259 -16.02 5.10 -18.87
C SER A 259 -17.12 6.13 -18.73
N LEU A 260 -17.54 6.44 -17.50
CA LEU A 260 -18.55 7.45 -17.22
C LEU A 260 -17.99 8.89 -17.27
N LYS A 261 -16.73 9.11 -16.88
CA LYS A 261 -16.09 10.46 -16.83
C LYS A 261 -15.83 11.12 -18.19
N PHE A 262 -15.87 10.39 -19.31
CA PHE A 262 -15.33 10.90 -20.58
C PHE A 262 -16.19 11.99 -21.24
N ALA A 263 -17.52 11.82 -21.24
CA ALA A 263 -18.50 12.80 -21.72
C ALA A 263 -19.91 12.38 -21.30
N ALA A 264 -20.82 13.34 -21.14
CA ALA A 264 -22.24 13.05 -20.92
C ALA A 264 -22.81 12.18 -22.07
N TYR A 265 -23.76 11.31 -21.73
CA TYR A 265 -24.49 10.55 -22.73
C TYR A 265 -25.50 11.46 -23.45
N SER A 266 -25.67 11.24 -24.74
CA SER A 266 -26.70 11.86 -25.55
C SER A 266 -28.08 11.47 -25.04
N GLU A 267 -29.06 12.36 -25.23
CA GLU A 267 -30.47 12.13 -24.85
C GLU A 267 -30.99 10.81 -25.44
N SER A 268 -30.66 10.52 -26.71
CA SER A 268 -31.01 9.24 -27.35
C SER A 268 -30.37 8.02 -26.68
N ALA A 269 -29.15 8.12 -26.17
CA ALA A 269 -28.53 7.01 -25.45
C ALA A 269 -29.16 6.81 -24.07
N VAL A 270 -29.58 7.88 -23.40
CA VAL A 270 -30.31 7.78 -22.14
C VAL A 270 -31.66 7.08 -22.38
N GLU A 271 -32.46 7.57 -23.33
CA GLU A 271 -33.80 7.06 -23.64
C GLU A 271 -33.78 5.62 -24.17
N TYR A 272 -32.94 5.30 -25.15
CA TYR A 272 -32.99 4.00 -25.82
C TYR A 272 -32.06 2.93 -25.22
N LEU A 273 -31.07 3.31 -24.41
CA LEU A 273 -30.09 2.36 -23.85
C LEU A 273 -30.13 2.29 -22.32
N TRP A 274 -30.16 3.42 -21.60
CA TRP A 274 -30.10 3.42 -20.14
C TRP A 274 -31.47 3.20 -19.48
N GLU A 275 -32.53 3.87 -19.94
CA GLU A 275 -33.89 3.73 -19.38
C GLU A 275 -34.41 2.27 -19.40
N PRO A 276 -34.22 1.48 -20.48
CA PRO A 276 -34.62 0.07 -20.49
C PRO A 276 -33.91 -0.78 -19.43
N LEU A 277 -32.77 -0.32 -18.92
CA LEU A 277 -31.97 -1.01 -17.91
C LEU A 277 -32.22 -0.51 -16.49
N ASP A 278 -32.96 0.58 -16.30
CA ASP A 278 -33.06 1.26 -15.00
C ASP A 278 -33.61 0.34 -13.90
N PHE A 279 -34.63 -0.47 -14.23
CA PHE A 279 -35.17 -1.47 -13.31
C PHE A 279 -34.13 -2.52 -12.90
N THR A 280 -33.38 -3.07 -13.86
CA THR A 280 -32.36 -4.10 -13.60
C THR A 280 -31.17 -3.53 -12.84
N LEU A 281 -30.72 -2.32 -13.20
CA LEU A 281 -29.65 -1.62 -12.50
C LEU A 281 -30.05 -1.26 -11.08
N SER A 282 -31.29 -0.81 -10.86
CA SER A 282 -31.83 -0.53 -9.53
C SER A 282 -31.95 -1.81 -8.68
N THR A 283 -32.37 -2.93 -9.28
CA THR A 283 -32.41 -4.24 -8.61
C THR A 283 -31.02 -4.69 -8.18
N ILE A 284 -30.04 -4.60 -9.08
CA ILE A 284 -28.63 -4.89 -8.78
C ILE A 284 -28.11 -3.96 -7.68
N ARG A 285 -28.42 -2.67 -7.75
CA ARG A 285 -27.99 -1.67 -6.75
C ARG A 285 -28.50 -2.03 -5.36
N VAL A 286 -29.79 -2.36 -5.24
CA VAL A 286 -30.39 -2.78 -3.96
C VAL A 286 -29.72 -4.06 -3.46
N GLU A 287 -29.57 -5.08 -4.30
CA GLU A 287 -28.97 -6.36 -3.90
C GLU A 287 -27.50 -6.19 -3.45
N VAL A 288 -26.71 -5.41 -4.20
CA VAL A 288 -25.31 -5.08 -3.85
C VAL A 288 -25.25 -4.39 -2.48
N ILE A 289 -26.10 -3.38 -2.25
CA ILE A 289 -26.15 -2.64 -0.99
C ILE A 289 -26.57 -3.55 0.16
N CYS A 290 -27.63 -4.34 -0.03
CA CYS A 290 -28.11 -5.28 0.98
C CYS A 290 -27.03 -6.29 1.35
N ARG A 291 -26.37 -6.94 0.38
CA ARG A 291 -25.35 -7.96 0.66
C ARG A 291 -24.08 -7.41 1.30
N LEU A 292 -23.66 -6.20 0.94
CA LEU A 292 -22.44 -5.59 1.45
C LEU A 292 -22.65 -4.81 2.76
N ARG A 293 -23.86 -4.28 3.03
CA ARG A 293 -24.17 -3.47 4.24
C ARG A 293 -25.03 -4.21 5.27
N ALA A 294 -26.06 -4.93 4.83
CA ALA A 294 -26.92 -5.70 5.73
C ALA A 294 -26.29 -7.08 5.93
N GLY A 295 -25.40 -7.22 6.89
CA GLY A 295 -24.88 -8.54 7.21
C GLY A 295 -26.01 -9.46 7.67
N HIS A 296 -26.05 -10.68 7.11
CA HIS A 296 -26.88 -11.83 7.48
C HIS A 296 -28.30 -11.51 7.99
N ASP A 297 -29.03 -10.60 7.33
CA ASP A 297 -30.47 -10.51 7.54
C ASP A 297 -31.15 -11.51 6.60
N ASP A 298 -31.46 -12.71 7.12
CA ASP A 298 -32.05 -13.82 6.36
C ASP A 298 -33.50 -13.56 5.91
N ARG A 299 -34.05 -12.38 6.22
CA ARG A 299 -35.42 -11.96 5.88
C ARG A 299 -35.55 -11.37 4.48
N VAL A 300 -34.44 -11.02 3.81
CA VAL A 300 -34.46 -10.46 2.45
C VAL A 300 -34.35 -11.61 1.45
N PHE A 301 -35.27 -11.67 0.48
CA PHE A 301 -35.18 -12.63 -0.63
C PHE A 301 -33.90 -12.36 -1.42
N LYS A 302 -32.96 -13.31 -1.34
CA LYS A 302 -31.61 -13.22 -1.90
C LYS A 302 -31.64 -13.65 -3.36
N ALA A 303 -31.61 -12.69 -4.29
CA ALA A 303 -31.48 -13.00 -5.72
C ALA A 303 -30.10 -13.61 -6.02
N ASP A 304 -30.02 -14.50 -7.02
CA ASP A 304 -28.74 -15.00 -7.51
C ASP A 304 -28.00 -13.88 -8.26
N LEU A 305 -26.90 -13.40 -7.68
CA LEU A 305 -26.05 -12.35 -8.27
C LEU A 305 -25.48 -12.77 -9.63
N GLY A 306 -25.23 -14.06 -9.84
CA GLY A 306 -24.81 -14.61 -11.13
C GLY A 306 -25.93 -14.60 -12.16
N GLU A 307 -27.18 -14.80 -11.74
CA GLU A 307 -28.35 -14.66 -12.61
C GLU A 307 -28.63 -13.20 -12.96
N LEU A 308 -28.57 -12.28 -11.99
CA LEU A 308 -28.71 -10.84 -12.23
C LEU A 308 -27.63 -10.30 -13.17
N SER A 309 -26.39 -10.78 -13.03
CA SER A 309 -25.29 -10.46 -13.95
C SER A 309 -25.62 -10.90 -15.39
N ARG A 310 -26.15 -12.12 -15.57
CA ARG A 310 -26.57 -12.63 -16.89
C ARG A 310 -27.78 -11.89 -17.44
N ASP A 311 -28.76 -11.56 -16.60
CA ASP A 311 -29.94 -10.79 -17.01
C ASP A 311 -29.56 -9.40 -17.50
N LEU A 312 -28.67 -8.71 -16.77
CA LEU A 312 -28.16 -7.41 -17.20
C LEU A 312 -27.46 -7.50 -18.56
N ARG A 313 -26.60 -8.51 -18.78
CA ARG A 313 -25.94 -8.71 -20.07
C ARG A 313 -26.95 -8.93 -21.20
N ARG A 314 -27.95 -9.78 -20.97
CA ARG A 314 -29.02 -10.05 -21.94
C ARG A 314 -29.79 -8.77 -22.29
N ARG A 315 -30.22 -8.01 -21.28
CA ARG A 315 -30.97 -6.77 -21.48
C ARG A 315 -30.16 -5.68 -22.16
N VAL A 316 -28.85 -5.61 -21.93
CA VAL A 316 -27.96 -4.70 -22.66
C VAL A 316 -27.97 -5.05 -24.16
N THR A 317 -27.91 -6.33 -24.51
CA THR A 317 -28.01 -6.79 -25.91
C THR A 317 -29.38 -6.46 -26.51
N GLU A 318 -30.47 -6.67 -25.76
CA GLU A 318 -31.84 -6.33 -26.18
C GLU A 318 -32.03 -4.82 -26.38
N ALA A 319 -31.57 -3.99 -25.45
CA ALA A 319 -31.64 -2.54 -25.54
C ALA A 319 -30.84 -2.02 -26.75
N THR A 320 -29.66 -2.59 -26.99
CA THR A 320 -28.85 -2.26 -28.16
C THR A 320 -29.56 -2.66 -29.46
N ALA A 321 -30.21 -3.82 -29.52
CA ALA A 321 -30.99 -4.26 -30.67
C ALA A 321 -32.20 -3.33 -30.92
N HIS A 322 -32.94 -2.99 -29.87
CA HIS A 322 -34.07 -2.09 -29.93
C HIS A 322 -33.68 -0.69 -30.43
N TYR A 323 -32.56 -0.14 -29.96
CA TYR A 323 -32.01 1.11 -30.48
C TYR A 323 -31.70 1.00 -32.00
N MET A 324 -31.10 -0.11 -32.44
CA MET A 324 -30.76 -0.29 -33.86
C MET A 324 -32.01 -0.38 -34.75
N GLU A 325 -33.08 -1.00 -34.26
CA GLU A 325 -34.39 -1.03 -34.93
C GLU A 325 -35.02 0.37 -34.98
N ALA A 326 -35.08 1.05 -33.84
CA ALA A 326 -35.59 2.42 -33.75
C ALA A 326 -34.81 3.39 -34.67
N ARG A 327 -33.50 3.19 -34.82
CA ARG A 327 -32.66 3.94 -35.76
C ARG A 327 -32.99 3.60 -37.21
N ALA A 328 -33.20 2.33 -37.54
CA ALA A 328 -33.57 1.91 -38.90
C ALA A 328 -34.93 2.49 -39.33
N GLU A 329 -35.85 2.66 -38.39
CA GLU A 329 -37.16 3.27 -38.58
C GLU A 329 -37.16 4.80 -38.51
N GLY A 330 -36.00 5.42 -38.24
CA GLY A 330 -35.88 6.89 -38.13
C GLY A 330 -36.46 7.48 -36.83
N ARG A 331 -36.83 6.65 -35.85
CA ARG A 331 -37.36 7.07 -34.54
C ARG A 331 -36.27 7.55 -33.57
N ALA A 332 -35.05 7.03 -33.68
CA ALA A 332 -33.92 7.40 -32.81
C ALA A 332 -32.83 8.18 -33.57
N LYS A 333 -32.29 9.25 -32.96
CA LYS A 333 -31.10 9.93 -33.49
C LYS A 333 -29.87 9.02 -33.40
N ALA A 334 -28.93 9.18 -34.34
CA ALA A 334 -27.70 8.40 -34.35
C ALA A 334 -26.83 8.73 -33.12
N ILE A 335 -26.68 7.74 -32.25
CA ILE A 335 -25.69 7.71 -31.16
C ILE A 335 -24.31 7.44 -31.77
N ALA A 336 -23.29 8.15 -31.29
CA ALA A 336 -21.92 7.95 -31.73
C ALA A 336 -21.44 6.53 -31.38
N GLU A 337 -20.65 5.90 -32.27
CA GLU A 337 -20.12 4.55 -32.03
C GLU A 337 -19.26 4.47 -30.76
N SER A 338 -18.51 5.53 -30.47
CA SER A 338 -17.72 5.65 -29.24
C SER A 338 -18.57 5.67 -27.97
N GLU A 339 -19.79 6.21 -28.05
CA GLU A 339 -20.73 6.29 -26.95
C GLU A 339 -21.44 4.96 -26.72
N LEU A 340 -21.86 4.29 -27.80
CA LEU A 340 -22.37 2.90 -27.76
C LEU A 340 -21.34 1.94 -27.15
N ALA A 341 -20.07 2.07 -27.55
CA ALA A 341 -18.97 1.27 -27.00
C ALA A 341 -18.73 1.55 -25.51
N ARG A 342 -18.79 2.83 -25.10
CA ARG A 342 -18.68 3.23 -23.67
C ARG A 342 -19.82 2.65 -22.84
N PHE A 343 -21.05 2.75 -23.33
CA PHE A 343 -22.23 2.19 -22.69
C PHE A 343 -22.09 0.67 -22.50
N GLY A 344 -21.82 -0.06 -23.59
CA GLY A 344 -21.70 -1.52 -23.55
C GLY A 344 -20.55 -2.00 -22.66
N PHE A 345 -19.43 -1.28 -22.63
CA PHE A 345 -18.33 -1.60 -21.73
C PHE A 345 -18.67 -1.31 -20.26
N ALA A 346 -19.30 -0.17 -19.95
CA ALA A 346 -19.66 0.18 -18.58
C ALA A 346 -20.68 -0.80 -17.98
N THR A 347 -21.73 -1.15 -18.73
CA THR A 347 -22.77 -2.08 -18.26
C THR A 347 -22.24 -3.50 -18.07
N ARG A 348 -21.30 -3.95 -18.91
CA ARG A 348 -20.60 -5.23 -18.73
C ARG A 348 -19.72 -5.26 -17.50
N GLU A 349 -18.98 -4.19 -17.21
CA GLU A 349 -18.17 -4.11 -16.00
C GLU A 349 -19.05 -4.04 -14.73
N ILE A 350 -20.25 -3.43 -14.80
CA ILE A 350 -21.26 -3.51 -13.73
C ILE A 350 -21.74 -4.97 -13.55
N ALA A 351 -22.09 -5.66 -14.64
CA ALA A 351 -22.49 -7.06 -14.59
C ALA A 351 -21.38 -7.95 -14.00
N ARG A 352 -20.14 -7.71 -14.42
CA ARG A 352 -18.95 -8.42 -13.93
C ARG A 352 -18.71 -8.17 -12.45
N PHE A 353 -18.78 -6.92 -12.00
CA PHE A 353 -18.67 -6.58 -10.58
C PHE A 353 -19.72 -7.33 -9.75
N THR A 354 -20.95 -7.44 -10.28
CA THR A 354 -22.05 -8.18 -9.64
C THR A 354 -21.72 -9.67 -9.49
N ALA A 355 -21.12 -10.28 -10.51
CA ALA A 355 -20.65 -11.67 -10.42
C ALA A 355 -19.51 -11.85 -9.41
N LEU A 356 -18.49 -10.98 -9.44
CA LEU A 356 -17.37 -10.97 -8.49
C LEU A 356 -17.84 -10.77 -7.05
N LEU A 357 -18.91 -10.01 -6.84
CA LEU A 357 -19.54 -9.86 -5.53
C LEU A 357 -20.13 -11.18 -5.03
N GLY A 358 -20.71 -11.99 -5.93
CA GLY A 358 -21.15 -13.34 -5.61
C GLY A 358 -20.01 -14.21 -5.08
N ASP A 359 -18.88 -14.22 -5.79
CA ASP A 359 -17.68 -14.96 -5.37
C ASP A 359 -17.11 -14.45 -4.04
N PHE A 360 -17.12 -13.12 -3.85
CA PHE A 360 -16.69 -12.48 -2.60
C PHE A 360 -17.54 -12.95 -1.42
N ILE A 361 -18.86 -12.90 -1.55
CA ILE A 361 -19.80 -13.32 -0.49
C ILE A 361 -19.66 -14.82 -0.24
N PHE A 362 -19.64 -15.63 -1.29
CA PHE A 362 -19.47 -17.09 -1.17
C PHE A 362 -18.19 -17.45 -0.41
N ARG A 363 -17.08 -16.75 -0.69
CA ARG A 363 -15.80 -16.98 0.00
C ARG A 363 -15.81 -16.51 1.45
N LEU A 364 -16.55 -15.46 1.77
CA LEU A 364 -16.74 -15.01 3.16
C LEU A 364 -17.61 -15.97 3.97
N GLU A 365 -18.62 -16.57 3.34
CA GLU A 365 -19.50 -17.56 3.96
C GLU A 365 -18.83 -18.94 4.09
N ASN A 366 -17.92 -19.28 3.17
CA ASN A 366 -17.18 -20.54 3.14
C ASN A 366 -15.67 -20.30 3.30
N PRO A 367 -15.20 -19.82 4.48
CA PRO A 367 -13.78 -19.64 4.72
C PRO A 367 -13.07 -21.00 4.68
N PRO A 368 -11.83 -21.07 4.18
CA PRO A 368 -11.11 -22.34 4.05
C PRO A 368 -10.97 -23.01 5.42
N SER A 369 -11.51 -24.23 5.54
CA SER A 369 -11.55 -25.04 6.76
C SER A 369 -10.19 -25.66 7.10
N ARG A 370 -9.19 -24.83 7.47
CA ARG A 370 -7.94 -25.34 8.06
C ARG A 370 -7.45 -24.48 9.20
N ILE A 371 -8.14 -24.57 10.34
CA ILE A 371 -7.54 -24.28 11.63
C ILE A 371 -6.80 -25.55 12.07
N ARG A 372 -5.50 -25.66 11.74
CA ARG A 372 -4.63 -26.65 12.37
C ARG A 372 -4.48 -26.26 13.85
N THR A 373 -4.60 -27.24 14.75
CA THR A 373 -4.35 -27.08 16.19
C THR A 373 -2.98 -26.43 16.44
N GLY A 374 -2.85 -25.63 17.50
CA GLY A 374 -1.71 -24.72 17.71
C GLY A 374 -0.33 -25.39 17.63
N TRP A 375 -0.19 -26.60 18.16
CA TRP A 375 1.09 -27.34 18.11
C TRP A 375 1.45 -27.86 16.71
N GLU A 376 0.45 -28.31 15.94
CA GLU A 376 0.64 -28.74 14.55
C GLU A 376 0.91 -27.54 13.62
N LEU A 377 0.38 -26.36 13.96
CA LEU A 377 0.71 -25.10 13.30
C LEU A 377 2.17 -24.70 13.55
N VAL A 378 2.66 -24.84 14.79
CA VAL A 378 4.05 -24.54 15.14
C VAL A 378 5.01 -25.52 14.44
N LYS A 379 4.76 -26.83 14.51
CA LYS A 379 5.57 -27.84 13.80
C LYS A 379 5.61 -27.58 12.29
N PHE A 380 4.46 -27.28 11.69
CA PHE A 380 4.38 -26.96 10.27
C PHE A 380 5.19 -25.70 9.94
N LYS A 381 5.02 -24.62 10.72
CA LYS A 381 5.76 -23.36 10.54
C LYS A 381 7.26 -23.55 10.70
N VAL A 382 7.72 -24.34 11.68
CA VAL A 382 9.15 -24.62 11.89
C VAL A 382 9.71 -25.45 10.73
N LYS A 383 9.00 -26.50 10.30
CA LYS A 383 9.39 -27.32 9.15
C LYS A 383 9.43 -26.51 7.85
N GLU A 384 8.48 -25.62 7.66
CA GLU A 384 8.45 -24.71 6.52
C GLU A 384 9.58 -23.68 6.59
N TRP A 385 9.83 -23.10 7.77
CA TRP A 385 10.92 -22.16 8.01
C TRP A 385 12.29 -22.78 7.74
N LEU A 386 12.51 -24.03 8.14
CA LEU A 386 13.76 -24.77 7.87
C LEU A 386 13.98 -24.98 6.37
N LYS A 387 12.90 -25.21 5.61
CA LYS A 387 12.96 -25.43 4.15
C LYS A 387 13.12 -24.14 3.35
N ARG A 388 12.78 -22.98 3.93
CA ARG A 388 12.94 -21.68 3.25
C ARG A 388 14.43 -21.33 3.12
N PRO A 389 14.88 -20.80 1.96
CA PRO A 389 16.24 -20.33 1.79
C PRO A 389 16.55 -19.19 2.76
N LEU A 390 17.83 -18.96 3.07
CA LEU A 390 18.26 -17.87 3.97
C LEU A 390 17.75 -16.51 3.48
N PHE A 391 17.78 -16.31 2.16
CA PHE A 391 17.23 -15.15 1.47
C PHE A 391 16.20 -15.61 0.44
N GLU A 392 15.04 -14.96 0.43
CA GLU A 392 14.01 -15.22 -0.57
C GLU A 392 14.52 -14.86 -1.98
N SER A 393 14.23 -15.68 -2.99
CA SER A 393 14.54 -15.39 -4.38
C SER A 393 13.55 -14.33 -4.89
N LEU A 394 14.08 -13.21 -5.39
CA LEU A 394 13.29 -12.20 -6.09
C LEU A 394 13.55 -12.35 -7.58
N ASN A 395 12.54 -12.12 -8.42
CA ASN A 395 12.69 -12.07 -9.87
C ASN A 395 12.59 -10.62 -10.37
N PRO A 396 13.53 -10.18 -11.25
CA PRO A 396 14.88 -10.69 -11.44
C PRO A 396 15.72 -10.75 -10.13
N PRO A 397 16.73 -11.64 -10.08
CA PRO A 397 17.57 -11.83 -8.90
C PRO A 397 18.28 -10.53 -8.52
N THR A 398 17.97 -10.04 -7.33
CA THR A 398 18.73 -8.94 -6.71
C THR A 398 20.14 -9.43 -6.39
N PRO A 399 21.21 -8.78 -6.89
CA PRO A 399 22.56 -9.24 -6.61
C PRO A 399 22.89 -9.11 -5.12
N TRP A 400 23.74 -10.03 -4.62
CA TRP A 400 24.08 -10.19 -3.20
C TRP A 400 24.54 -8.89 -2.53
N ARG A 401 25.23 -8.02 -3.29
CA ARG A 401 25.69 -6.70 -2.83
C ARG A 401 24.56 -5.83 -2.29
N PHE A 402 23.38 -5.86 -2.91
CA PHE A 402 22.23 -5.09 -2.42
C PHE A 402 21.53 -5.75 -1.23
N ARG A 403 21.68 -7.07 -1.09
CA ARG A 403 21.12 -7.83 0.05
C ARG A 403 21.88 -7.54 1.34
N LEU A 404 23.21 -7.48 1.24
CA LEU A 404 24.08 -7.23 2.39
C LEU A 404 24.34 -5.75 2.67
N ALA A 405 24.07 -4.85 1.71
CA ALA A 405 24.35 -3.42 1.88
C ALA A 405 23.72 -2.82 3.15
N PHE A 406 22.45 -3.12 3.43
CA PHE A 406 21.78 -2.57 4.62
C PHE A 406 22.30 -3.16 5.94
N PRO A 407 22.40 -4.49 6.12
CA PRO A 407 23.00 -5.08 7.32
C PRO A 407 24.41 -4.58 7.59
N ILE A 408 25.25 -4.50 6.55
CA ILE A 408 26.62 -3.96 6.66
C ILE A 408 26.56 -2.50 7.11
N ARG A 409 25.74 -1.68 6.48
CA ARG A 409 25.60 -0.26 6.83
C ARG A 409 25.07 -0.05 8.25
N SER A 410 24.07 -0.81 8.67
CA SER A 410 23.47 -0.68 10.01
C SER A 410 24.45 -1.13 11.10
N GLY A 411 25.12 -2.27 10.90
CA GLY A 411 26.13 -2.77 11.84
C GLY A 411 27.34 -1.83 11.92
N LEU A 412 27.93 -1.48 10.78
CA LEU A 412 29.08 -0.57 10.72
C LEU A 412 28.70 0.83 11.22
N GLY A 413 27.54 1.35 10.83
CA GLY A 413 27.03 2.65 11.26
C GLY A 413 26.79 2.71 12.77
N GLY A 414 26.31 1.62 13.37
CA GLY A 414 26.18 1.50 14.83
C GLY A 414 27.53 1.57 15.54
N CYS A 415 28.52 0.83 15.05
CA CYS A 415 29.89 0.86 15.58
C CYS A 415 30.56 2.24 15.38
N ILE A 416 30.37 2.90 14.24
CA ILE A 416 30.87 4.25 13.99
C ILE A 416 30.22 5.25 14.96
N ALA A 417 28.91 5.17 15.16
CA ALA A 417 28.22 6.02 16.13
C ALA A 417 28.74 5.81 17.54
N ALA A 418 28.94 4.54 17.95
CA ALA A 418 29.54 4.18 19.23
C ALA A 418 30.96 4.75 19.39
N TRP A 419 31.82 4.63 18.37
CA TRP A 419 33.15 5.23 18.38
C TRP A 419 33.13 6.75 18.54
N ILE A 420 32.23 7.44 17.83
CA ILE A 420 32.07 8.89 17.96
C ILE A 420 31.62 9.27 19.37
N ILE A 421 30.68 8.52 19.95
CA ILE A 421 30.19 8.76 21.32
C ILE A 421 31.31 8.54 22.34
N LEU A 422 32.12 7.48 22.21
CA LEU A 422 33.28 7.25 23.07
C LEU A 422 34.29 8.40 22.99
N GLY A 423 34.68 8.80 21.78
CA GLY A 423 35.67 9.86 21.58
C GLY A 423 35.18 11.24 22.07
N ILE A 424 33.89 11.54 21.94
CA ILE A 424 33.33 12.76 22.53
C ILE A 424 33.24 12.63 24.06
N GLY A 425 32.94 11.44 24.57
CA GLY A 425 32.86 11.14 26.00
C GLY A 425 34.19 11.34 26.75
N GLU A 426 35.33 11.14 26.10
CA GLU A 426 36.64 11.47 26.67
C GLU A 426 36.84 12.97 26.89
N ALA A 427 36.22 13.80 26.05
CA ALA A 427 36.34 15.26 26.12
C ALA A 427 35.22 15.90 26.95
N LEU A 428 34.06 15.26 27.05
CA LEU A 428 32.84 15.77 27.70
C LEU A 428 32.24 14.71 28.62
N GLU A 429 32.35 14.93 29.94
CA GLU A 429 31.86 14.03 30.98
C GLU A 429 30.36 13.74 30.84
N GLU A 430 29.57 14.71 30.37
CA GLU A 430 28.13 14.57 30.23
C GLU A 430 27.78 13.60 29.08
N VAL A 431 28.62 13.50 28.06
CA VAL A 431 28.48 12.49 27.01
C VAL A 431 28.89 11.11 27.52
N GLN A 432 29.89 11.02 28.40
CA GLN A 432 30.23 9.77 29.07
C GLN A 432 29.05 9.27 29.94
N GLN A 433 28.42 10.16 30.70
CA GLN A 433 27.32 9.81 31.61
C GLN A 433 25.99 9.53 30.89
N TYR A 434 25.66 10.29 29.84
CA TYR A 434 24.35 10.26 29.18
C TYR A 434 24.40 9.78 27.73
N GLY A 435 25.55 9.33 27.24
CA GLY A 435 25.78 8.91 25.84
C GLY A 435 24.86 7.81 25.33
N LEU A 436 24.29 6.98 26.22
CA LEU A 436 23.28 5.98 25.86
C LEU A 436 22.08 6.61 25.11
N TRP A 437 21.65 7.80 25.54
CA TRP A 437 20.52 8.52 24.95
C TRP A 437 20.84 9.07 23.56
N MET A 438 22.13 9.28 23.25
CA MET A 438 22.62 9.58 21.90
C MET A 438 22.69 8.33 21.02
N LEU A 439 23.07 7.17 21.58
CA LEU A 439 23.17 5.90 20.85
C LEU A 439 21.80 5.34 20.43
N LEU A 440 20.78 5.43 21.29
CA LEU A 440 19.44 4.90 21.04
C LEU A 440 18.82 5.39 19.72
N PRO A 441 18.79 6.71 19.42
CA PRO A 441 18.38 7.21 18.12
C PRO A 441 19.23 6.74 16.95
N CYS A 442 20.55 6.61 17.11
CA CYS A 442 21.44 6.10 16.07
C CYS A 442 20.96 4.74 15.56
N VAL A 443 20.74 3.79 16.47
CA VAL A 443 20.31 2.44 16.10
C VAL A 443 18.88 2.42 15.55
N PHE A 444 17.93 3.12 16.18
CA PHE A 444 16.52 3.07 15.75
C PHE A 444 16.19 3.85 14.48
N CYS A 445 17.01 4.83 14.12
CA CYS A 445 16.82 5.62 12.91
C CYS A 445 17.54 5.02 11.69
N PHE A 446 18.38 4.00 11.85
CA PHE A 446 18.95 3.26 10.72
C PHE A 446 17.87 2.46 10.00
N LEU A 447 17.42 3.01 8.87
CA LEU A 447 16.44 2.37 7.99
C LEU A 447 17.06 2.05 6.62
N PRO A 448 16.53 1.09 5.87
CA PRO A 448 17.14 0.58 4.64
C PRO A 448 17.63 1.61 3.62
N THR A 449 17.01 2.79 3.60
CA THR A 449 17.39 3.91 2.73
C THR A 449 17.66 5.18 3.56
N PRO A 450 18.53 6.08 3.06
CA PRO A 450 18.70 7.41 3.65
C PRO A 450 17.37 8.16 3.73
N GLY A 451 16.52 8.08 2.70
CA GLY A 451 15.19 8.68 2.68
C GLY A 451 14.29 8.24 3.81
N ALA A 452 14.20 6.93 4.04
CA ALA A 452 13.42 6.38 5.15
C ALA A 452 13.96 6.88 6.49
N SER A 453 15.29 6.89 6.64
CA SER A 453 15.98 7.39 7.84
C SER A 453 15.71 8.87 8.08
N LEU A 454 15.61 9.69 7.02
CA LEU A 454 15.26 11.11 7.08
C LEU A 454 13.78 11.36 7.40
N VAL A 455 12.86 10.60 6.80
CA VAL A 455 11.42 10.67 7.11
C VAL A 455 11.19 10.31 8.58
N LYS A 456 11.79 9.20 9.04
CA LYS A 456 11.68 8.77 10.43
C LYS A 456 12.42 9.74 11.37
N GLY A 457 13.59 10.22 10.96
CA GLY A 457 14.40 11.18 11.70
C GLY A 457 13.69 12.52 11.89
N SER A 458 13.14 13.12 10.84
CA SER A 458 12.38 14.39 10.92
C SER A 458 11.16 14.29 11.83
N ARG A 459 10.36 13.21 11.71
CA ARG A 459 9.25 12.93 12.63
C ARG A 459 9.74 12.75 14.07
N ARG A 460 10.91 12.14 14.25
CA ARG A 460 11.54 12.01 15.57
C ARG A 460 11.97 13.36 16.13
N ILE A 461 12.58 14.22 15.34
CA ILE A 461 13.00 15.57 15.78
C ILE A 461 11.79 16.35 16.29
N ILE A 462 10.68 16.35 15.54
CA ILE A 462 9.44 17.04 15.94
C ILE A 462 8.91 16.48 17.27
N GLY A 463 8.81 15.15 17.38
CA GLY A 463 8.37 14.50 18.62
C GLY A 463 9.29 14.76 19.81
N THR A 464 10.61 14.71 19.58
CA THR A 464 11.65 14.92 20.61
C THR A 464 11.65 16.36 21.12
N ILE A 465 11.58 17.36 20.23
CA ILE A 465 11.56 18.78 20.64
C ILE A 465 10.31 19.07 21.46
N LEU A 466 9.14 18.65 20.97
CA LEU A 466 7.88 18.89 21.68
C LEU A 466 7.86 18.19 23.05
N ALA A 467 8.29 16.93 23.11
CA ALA A 467 8.35 16.18 24.35
C ALA A 467 9.41 16.73 25.32
N GLY A 468 10.58 17.13 24.82
CA GLY A 468 11.67 17.66 25.62
C GLY A 468 11.29 18.98 26.30
N ILE A 469 10.65 19.91 25.57
CA ILE A 469 10.17 21.17 26.14
C ILE A 469 9.15 20.91 27.25
N ILE A 470 8.14 20.06 26.98
CA ILE A 470 7.11 19.74 27.97
C ILE A 470 7.72 19.02 29.18
N ALA A 471 8.64 18.09 28.97
CA ALA A 471 9.31 17.37 30.05
C ALA A 471 10.10 18.31 30.98
N VAL A 472 10.87 19.26 30.42
CA VAL A 472 11.59 20.25 31.22
C VAL A 472 10.63 21.12 32.02
N VAL A 473 9.51 21.55 31.43
CA VAL A 473 8.47 22.31 32.14
C VAL A 473 7.86 21.50 33.29
N CYS A 474 7.55 20.23 33.07
CA CYS A 474 7.05 19.33 34.13
C CYS A 474 8.05 19.20 35.29
N VAL A 475 9.33 19.01 34.98
CA VAL A 475 10.40 18.91 36.00
C VAL A 475 10.54 20.20 36.79
N SER A 476 10.39 21.37 36.16
CA SER A 476 10.46 22.67 36.85
C SER A 476 9.21 22.98 37.70
N ILE A 477 8.02 22.49 37.33
CA ILE A 477 6.78 22.80 38.07
C ILE A 477 6.53 21.78 39.19
N HIS A 478 6.88 20.51 38.97
CA HIS A 478 6.54 19.40 39.87
C HIS A 478 7.77 18.61 40.36
N PRO A 479 8.87 19.24 40.81
CA PRO A 479 10.04 18.49 41.26
C PRO A 479 9.68 17.58 42.45
N TYR A 480 10.23 16.36 42.45
CA TYR A 480 10.05 15.33 43.49
C TYR A 480 8.61 14.82 43.68
N ASN A 481 7.68 15.19 42.79
CA ASN A 481 6.28 14.82 42.94
C ASN A 481 5.91 13.59 42.10
N ASP A 482 6.11 12.41 42.68
CA ASP A 482 5.81 11.12 42.04
C ASP A 482 4.36 11.03 41.54
N ALA A 483 3.41 11.56 42.31
CA ALA A 483 2.00 11.53 41.95
C ALA A 483 1.70 12.40 40.72
N ALA A 484 2.31 13.59 40.63
CA ALA A 484 2.20 14.45 39.45
C ALA A 484 2.79 13.78 38.21
N PHE A 485 3.99 13.22 38.31
CA PHE A 485 4.65 12.52 37.20
C PHE A 485 3.87 11.29 36.73
N LEU A 486 3.18 10.57 37.63
CA LEU A 486 2.31 9.46 37.25
C LEU A 486 1.09 9.94 36.43
N VAL A 487 0.46 11.06 36.83
CA VAL A 487 -0.67 11.66 36.09
C VAL A 487 -0.21 12.22 34.75
N GLU A 488 0.94 12.88 34.70
CA GLU A 488 1.52 13.39 33.46
C GLU A 488 1.88 12.26 32.50
N LEU A 489 2.46 11.16 33.00
CA LEU A 489 2.74 9.97 32.21
C LEU A 489 1.47 9.44 31.53
N PHE A 490 0.34 9.40 32.25
CA PHE A 490 -0.95 9.02 31.68
C PHE A 490 -1.35 9.96 30.55
N VAL A 491 -1.36 11.27 30.80
CA VAL A 491 -1.80 12.30 29.85
C VAL A 491 -0.92 12.30 28.59
N ILE A 492 0.40 12.23 28.75
CA ILE A 492 1.36 12.21 27.66
C ILE A 492 1.23 10.94 26.83
N SER A 493 1.08 9.78 27.47
CA SER A 493 0.90 8.51 26.76
C SER A 493 -0.43 8.46 26.01
N PHE A 494 -1.50 9.00 26.61
CA PHE A 494 -2.80 9.17 25.98
C PHE A 494 -2.73 10.08 24.76
N ALA A 495 -2.18 11.29 24.91
CA ALA A 495 -2.02 12.26 23.83
C ALA A 495 -1.11 11.73 22.71
N GLY A 496 0.00 11.08 23.07
CA GLY A 496 0.92 10.46 22.11
C GLY A 496 0.24 9.35 21.30
N LYS A 497 -0.65 8.56 21.91
CA LYS A 497 -1.44 7.55 21.19
C LYS A 497 -2.51 8.17 20.28
N LEU A 498 -3.18 9.25 20.68
CA LEU A 498 -4.09 9.99 19.80
C LEU A 498 -3.34 10.57 18.58
N MET A 499 -2.19 11.18 18.82
CA MET A 499 -1.30 11.66 17.76
C MET A 499 -0.86 10.52 16.83
N LYS A 500 -0.59 9.33 17.38
CA LYS A 500 -0.24 8.14 16.61
C LYS A 500 -1.38 7.66 15.70
N CYS A 501 -2.63 7.77 16.14
CA CYS A 501 -3.77 7.43 15.29
C CYS A 501 -3.95 8.40 14.10
N HIS A 502 -3.32 9.58 14.12
CA HIS A 502 -3.40 10.55 13.04
C HIS A 502 -2.37 10.25 11.91
N PRO A 503 -2.80 10.04 10.64
CA PRO A 503 -1.92 9.58 9.55
C PRO A 503 -0.70 10.48 9.27
N ASN A 504 -0.83 11.78 9.50
CA ASN A 504 0.24 12.75 9.23
C ASN A 504 1.30 12.79 10.34
N VAL A 505 0.94 12.38 11.56
CA VAL A 505 1.79 12.51 12.76
C VAL A 505 2.34 11.15 13.16
N ASP A 506 1.50 10.11 13.20
CA ASP A 506 1.81 8.69 13.45
C ASP A 506 3.05 8.45 14.33
N TYR A 507 4.21 8.24 13.70
CA TYR A 507 5.48 7.98 14.39
C TYR A 507 5.92 9.10 15.35
N ALA A 508 5.65 10.37 15.05
CA ALA A 508 5.97 11.50 15.93
C ALA A 508 5.19 11.45 17.25
N GLY A 509 3.95 10.92 17.25
CA GLY A 509 3.16 10.73 18.47
C GLY A 509 3.73 9.64 19.39
N LEU A 510 4.24 8.56 18.81
CA LEU A 510 4.97 7.52 19.56
C LEU A 510 6.26 8.09 20.18
N VAL A 511 7.05 8.83 19.38
CA VAL A 511 8.28 9.50 19.84
C VAL A 511 7.99 10.48 20.96
N PHE A 512 6.95 11.29 20.80
CA PHE A 512 6.53 12.25 21.80
C PHE A 512 6.33 11.59 23.18
N ALA A 513 5.58 10.48 23.23
CA ALA A 513 5.30 9.79 24.48
C ALA A 513 6.56 9.25 25.16
N PHE A 514 7.39 8.48 24.43
CA PHE A 514 8.55 7.85 25.07
C PHE A 514 9.69 8.84 25.35
N THR A 515 9.84 9.90 24.55
CA THR A 515 10.90 10.90 24.79
C THR A 515 10.59 11.70 26.06
N TRP A 516 9.32 12.00 26.35
CA TRP A 516 8.97 12.64 27.60
C TRP A 516 9.40 11.80 28.81
N SER A 517 9.21 10.47 28.75
CA SER A 517 9.69 9.55 29.79
C SER A 517 11.22 9.49 29.90
N ILE A 518 11.95 9.62 28.79
CA ILE A 518 13.42 9.69 28.79
C ILE A 518 13.90 10.96 29.48
N VAL A 519 13.31 12.10 29.11
CA VAL A 519 13.76 13.43 29.52
C VAL A 519 13.31 13.76 30.93
N GLY A 520 12.01 13.64 31.22
CA GLY A 520 11.40 14.18 32.44
C GLY A 520 11.23 13.17 33.56
N LEU A 521 10.74 11.96 33.28
CA LEU A 521 10.21 11.07 34.32
C LEU A 521 11.20 10.78 35.45
N LEU A 522 12.37 10.22 35.14
CA LEU A 522 13.34 9.90 36.19
C LEU A 522 14.11 11.13 36.69
N ALA A 523 14.26 12.17 35.87
CA ALA A 523 14.90 13.40 36.34
C ALA A 523 14.02 14.09 37.40
N GLY A 524 12.69 14.04 37.22
CA GLY A 524 11.68 14.62 38.09
C GLY A 524 11.41 13.88 39.39
N THR A 525 11.64 12.57 39.43
CA THR A 525 11.34 11.70 40.59
C THR A 525 12.59 11.29 41.38
N ASP A 526 13.78 11.75 41.00
CA ASP A 526 15.03 11.41 41.69
C ASP A 526 15.22 12.29 42.92
N GLY A 527 14.86 11.76 44.09
CA GLY A 527 14.98 12.45 45.38
C GLY A 527 16.41 12.78 45.82
N HIS A 528 17.44 12.34 45.09
CA HIS A 528 18.85 12.59 45.41
C HIS A 528 19.44 13.80 44.66
N LEU A 529 18.72 14.35 43.68
CA LEU A 529 19.19 15.48 42.87
C LEU A 529 18.62 16.80 43.40
N GLU A 530 19.39 17.88 43.31
CA GLU A 530 18.84 19.24 43.49
C GLU A 530 18.00 19.66 42.27
N GLU A 531 17.03 20.54 42.46
CA GLU A 531 16.10 20.97 41.40
C GLU A 531 16.84 21.49 40.14
N GLY A 532 17.92 22.25 40.33
CA GLY A 532 18.77 22.73 39.23
C GLY A 532 19.40 21.58 38.43
N ASP A 533 19.87 20.55 39.12
CA ASP A 533 20.49 19.37 38.50
C ASP A 533 19.46 18.49 37.78
N MET A 534 18.21 18.44 38.28
CA MET A 534 17.10 17.74 37.62
C MET A 534 16.79 18.38 36.26
N ILE A 535 16.74 19.71 36.20
CA ILE A 535 16.53 20.47 34.96
C ILE A 535 17.71 20.25 34.00
N LEU A 536 18.94 20.38 34.51
CA LEU A 536 20.15 20.21 33.71
C LEU A 536 20.25 18.79 33.12
N ARG A 537 19.99 17.77 33.92
CA ARG A 537 19.92 16.36 33.47
C ARG A 537 18.86 16.15 32.38
N SER A 538 17.69 16.78 32.53
CA SER A 538 16.63 16.75 31.52
C SER A 538 17.10 17.37 30.20
N LEU A 539 17.76 18.53 30.26
CA LEU A 539 18.31 19.20 29.09
C LEU A 539 19.38 18.36 28.38
N TYR A 540 20.33 17.78 29.12
CA TYR A 540 21.35 16.90 28.52
C TYR A 540 20.72 15.71 27.81
N ARG A 541 19.75 15.03 28.42
CA ARG A 541 19.04 13.91 27.78
C ARG A 541 18.28 14.33 26.52
N ALA A 542 17.63 15.48 26.54
CA ALA A 542 16.91 16.02 25.37
C ALA A 542 17.87 16.34 24.22
N VAL A 543 18.97 17.05 24.51
CA VAL A 543 20.00 17.44 23.54
C VAL A 543 20.70 16.21 22.95
N LEU A 544 21.14 15.26 23.79
CA LEU A 544 21.82 14.05 23.32
C LEU A 544 20.91 13.17 22.49
N THR A 545 19.63 13.06 22.86
CA THR A 545 18.63 12.37 22.03
C THR A 545 18.49 13.03 20.65
N LEU A 546 18.50 14.36 20.59
CA LEU A 546 18.42 15.10 19.32
C LEU A 546 19.70 14.94 18.49
N CYS A 547 20.88 15.07 19.11
CA CYS A 547 22.19 14.85 18.48
C CYS A 547 22.30 13.44 17.91
N GLY A 548 21.78 12.42 18.61
CA GLY A 548 21.72 11.05 18.12
C GLY A 548 20.92 10.93 16.82
N VAL A 549 19.79 11.64 16.68
CA VAL A 549 19.01 11.64 15.44
C VAL A 549 19.79 12.26 14.29
N ILE A 550 20.44 13.39 14.54
CA ILE A 550 21.26 14.11 13.55
C ILE A 550 22.41 13.20 13.10
N LEU A 551 23.12 12.58 14.04
CA LEU A 551 24.21 11.64 13.76
C LEU A 551 23.71 10.43 12.96
N ALA A 552 22.57 9.84 13.33
CA ALA A 552 21.96 8.73 12.60
C ALA A 552 21.67 9.08 11.13
N THR A 553 21.13 10.28 10.90
CA THR A 553 20.83 10.76 9.54
C THR A 553 22.09 11.01 8.74
N LEU A 554 23.13 11.57 9.36
CA LEU A 554 24.42 11.81 8.72
C LEU A 554 25.11 10.49 8.32
N ILE A 555 25.24 9.56 9.26
CA ILE A 555 25.78 8.22 9.00
C ILE A 555 24.98 7.51 7.91
N SER A 556 23.65 7.62 7.94
CA SER A 556 22.81 7.01 6.92
C SER A 556 22.99 7.58 5.52
N ALA A 557 23.33 8.87 5.40
CA ALA A 557 23.60 9.51 4.13
C ALA A 557 25.03 9.24 3.61
N LEU A 558 26.01 9.04 4.52
CA LEU A 558 27.43 8.95 4.16
C LEU A 558 27.95 7.51 4.03
N VAL A 559 27.50 6.59 4.89
CA VAL A 559 28.02 5.21 4.93
C VAL A 559 27.20 4.33 3.98
N LEU A 560 27.79 3.89 2.87
CA LEU A 560 27.18 2.96 1.90
C LEU A 560 25.70 3.25 1.57
N PRO A 561 25.35 4.48 1.13
CA PRO A 561 23.95 4.86 0.95
C PRO A 561 23.29 4.05 -0.17
N VAL A 562 22.19 3.36 0.16
CA VAL A 562 21.29 2.72 -0.81
C VAL A 562 20.04 3.57 -0.95
N PHE A 563 19.98 4.39 -2.00
CA PHE A 563 18.88 5.33 -2.18
C PHE A 563 17.55 4.65 -2.54
N ALA A 564 16.46 5.14 -1.94
CA ALA A 564 15.09 4.75 -2.22
C ALA A 564 14.71 5.01 -3.68
N TYR A 565 15.19 6.11 -4.29
CA TYR A 565 14.90 6.37 -5.70
C TYR A 565 15.38 5.21 -6.60
N GLY A 566 16.59 4.69 -6.38
CA GLY A 566 17.14 3.59 -7.18
C GLY A 566 16.44 2.25 -6.92
N ARG A 567 15.81 2.08 -5.75
CA ARG A 567 14.92 0.95 -5.47
C ARG A 567 13.59 1.11 -6.19
N LEU A 568 12.99 2.31 -6.14
CA LEU A 568 11.75 2.64 -6.83
C LEU A 568 11.89 2.48 -8.34
N THR A 569 12.98 2.93 -8.94
CA THR A 569 13.28 2.75 -10.37
C THR A 569 13.29 1.28 -10.78
N ARG A 570 14.00 0.43 -10.02
CA ARG A 570 14.04 -1.02 -10.29
C ARG A 570 12.70 -1.72 -10.06
N ALA A 571 11.98 -1.34 -9.01
CA ALA A 571 10.63 -1.86 -8.76
C ALA A 571 9.65 -1.44 -9.88
N THR A 572 9.76 -0.21 -10.37
CA THR A 572 8.96 0.32 -11.47
C THR A 572 9.26 -0.41 -12.79
N ALA A 573 10.54 -0.57 -13.14
CA ALA A 573 10.93 -1.30 -14.35
C ALA A 573 10.41 -2.75 -14.36
N ARG A 574 10.54 -3.46 -13.22
CA ARG A 574 10.01 -4.82 -13.06
C ARG A 574 8.49 -4.87 -13.18
N SER A 575 7.79 -3.92 -12.55
CA SER A 575 6.33 -3.82 -12.64
C SER A 575 5.89 -3.60 -14.09
N LEU A 576 6.57 -2.73 -14.85
CA LEU A 576 6.27 -2.47 -16.26
C LEU A 576 6.48 -3.71 -17.13
N GLN A 577 7.61 -4.41 -16.96
CA GLN A 577 7.89 -5.63 -17.69
C GLN A 577 6.84 -6.71 -17.40
N MET A 578 6.56 -6.98 -16.12
CA MET A 578 5.55 -7.97 -15.72
C MET A 578 4.16 -7.62 -16.25
N ILE A 579 3.76 -6.34 -16.22
CA ILE A 579 2.48 -5.90 -16.78
C ILE A 579 2.41 -6.20 -18.29
N GLY A 580 3.45 -5.85 -19.04
CA GLY A 580 3.49 -6.08 -20.49
C GLY A 580 3.45 -7.57 -20.83
N ASP A 581 4.28 -8.37 -20.14
CA ASP A 581 4.32 -9.82 -20.31
C ASP A 581 2.97 -10.47 -19.97
N THR A 582 2.31 -10.02 -18.90
CA THR A 582 0.99 -10.50 -18.47
C THR A 582 -0.09 -10.19 -19.51
N VAL A 583 -0.12 -8.97 -20.04
CA VAL A 583 -1.11 -8.58 -21.06
C VAL A 583 -0.88 -9.37 -22.35
N ALA A 584 0.37 -9.52 -22.78
CA ALA A 584 0.71 -10.30 -23.96
C ALA A 584 0.34 -11.79 -23.79
N GLU A 585 0.61 -12.38 -22.62
CA GLU A 585 0.21 -13.75 -22.31
C GLU A 585 -1.32 -13.91 -22.31
N CYS A 586 -2.07 -12.93 -21.82
CA CYS A 586 -3.53 -12.96 -21.89
C CYS A 586 -4.01 -13.03 -23.34
N VAL A 587 -3.42 -12.21 -24.22
CA VAL A 587 -3.75 -12.16 -25.65
C VAL A 587 -3.40 -13.46 -26.38
N ASP A 588 -2.23 -14.05 -26.10
CA ASP A 588 -1.83 -15.34 -26.68
C ASP A 588 -2.78 -16.48 -26.25
N ARG A 589 -3.26 -16.44 -25.01
CA ARG A 589 -4.21 -17.44 -24.51
C ARG A 589 -5.56 -17.39 -25.18
N ILE A 590 -6.05 -16.21 -25.52
CA ILE A 590 -7.34 -16.04 -26.21
C ILE A 590 -7.36 -16.79 -27.55
N GLN A 591 -6.21 -16.95 -28.20
CA GLN A 591 -6.08 -17.70 -29.46
C GLN A 591 -6.12 -19.21 -29.26
N THR A 592 -5.72 -19.67 -28.08
CA THR A 592 -5.65 -21.10 -27.72
C THR A 592 -6.82 -21.54 -26.83
N ALA A 593 -7.68 -20.60 -26.41
CA ALA A 593 -8.82 -20.84 -25.53
C ALA A 593 -9.85 -21.74 -26.20
N THR A 594 -10.30 -22.76 -25.47
CA THR A 594 -11.34 -23.69 -25.91
C THR A 594 -12.53 -23.70 -24.95
N VAL A 595 -13.67 -24.26 -25.38
CA VAL A 595 -14.85 -24.45 -24.52
C VAL A 595 -14.53 -25.35 -23.30
N ALA A 596 -13.53 -26.24 -23.42
CA ALA A 596 -13.09 -27.12 -22.33
C ALA A 596 -12.44 -26.35 -21.16
N ASP A 597 -11.98 -25.13 -21.41
CA ASP A 597 -11.38 -24.26 -20.40
C ASP A 597 -12.43 -23.52 -19.55
N ARG A 598 -13.74 -23.70 -19.83
CA ARG A 598 -14.82 -23.08 -19.05
C ARG A 598 -14.82 -23.56 -17.61
N LEU A 599 -14.65 -22.62 -16.70
CA LEU A 599 -14.74 -22.85 -15.26
C LEU A 599 -16.19 -23.16 -14.84
N PRO A 600 -16.42 -24.12 -13.93
CA PRO A 600 -17.73 -24.32 -13.33
C PRO A 600 -18.17 -23.08 -12.54
N PRO A 601 -19.48 -22.79 -12.49
CA PRO A 601 -20.01 -21.64 -11.79
C PRO A 601 -19.59 -21.63 -10.32
N GLY A 602 -19.09 -20.47 -9.83
CA GLY A 602 -18.57 -20.29 -8.46
C GLY A 602 -17.10 -20.67 -8.27
N SER A 603 -16.38 -21.07 -9.33
CA SER A 603 -14.92 -21.24 -9.29
C SER A 603 -14.21 -20.02 -9.87
N VAL A 604 -13.20 -19.53 -9.14
CA VAL A 604 -12.36 -18.41 -9.56
C VAL A 604 -11.14 -18.97 -10.29
N ASP A 605 -10.81 -18.41 -11.45
CA ASP A 605 -9.57 -18.76 -12.15
C ASP A 605 -8.36 -18.52 -11.23
N GLU A 606 -7.65 -19.59 -10.85
CA GLU A 606 -6.46 -19.54 -10.01
C GLU A 606 -5.40 -18.57 -10.57
N ARG A 607 -5.39 -18.36 -11.89
CA ARG A 607 -4.46 -17.45 -12.55
C ARG A 607 -4.79 -15.99 -12.29
N VAL A 608 -6.08 -15.63 -12.28
CA VAL A 608 -6.53 -14.28 -11.90
C VAL A 608 -6.11 -13.98 -10.46
N VAL A 609 -6.20 -14.98 -9.58
CA VAL A 609 -5.74 -14.87 -8.18
C VAL A 609 -4.22 -14.69 -8.12
N SER A 610 -3.46 -15.53 -8.82
CA SER A 610 -1.99 -15.49 -8.83
C SER A 610 -1.45 -14.17 -9.39
N ILE A 611 -1.93 -13.75 -10.56
CA ILE A 611 -1.52 -12.49 -11.20
C ILE A 611 -1.93 -11.29 -10.33
N GLY A 612 -3.12 -11.35 -9.73
CA GLY A 612 -3.58 -10.33 -8.78
C GLY A 612 -2.65 -10.19 -7.58
N ASP A 613 -2.22 -11.30 -6.97
CA ASP A 613 -1.25 -11.28 -5.86
C ASP A 613 0.10 -10.70 -6.28
N GLU A 614 0.61 -11.09 -7.45
CA GLU A 614 1.88 -10.58 -7.98
C GLU A 614 1.84 -9.08 -8.26
N LEU A 615 0.79 -8.58 -8.94
CA LEU A 615 0.56 -7.15 -9.17
C LEU A 615 0.45 -6.36 -7.85
N MET A 616 -0.15 -6.95 -6.81
CA MET A 616 -0.23 -6.34 -5.48
C MET A 616 1.12 -6.32 -4.76
N LYS A 617 1.91 -7.39 -4.83
CA LYS A 617 3.26 -7.43 -4.27
C LYS A 617 4.14 -6.34 -4.89
N HIS A 618 4.10 -6.20 -6.22
CA HIS A 618 4.84 -5.14 -6.92
C HIS A 618 4.33 -3.73 -6.61
N HIS A 619 3.02 -3.55 -6.49
CA HIS A 619 2.44 -2.28 -6.06
C HIS A 619 2.94 -1.90 -4.65
N GLN A 620 2.85 -2.80 -3.67
CA GLN A 620 3.30 -2.55 -2.30
C GLN A 620 4.81 -2.27 -2.24
N GLU A 621 5.61 -3.01 -3.03
CA GLU A 621 7.04 -2.78 -3.15
C GLU A 621 7.33 -1.36 -3.65
N ARG A 622 6.69 -0.91 -4.74
CA ARG A 622 6.84 0.45 -5.27
C ARG A 622 6.42 1.50 -4.24
N TRP A 623 5.20 1.40 -3.71
CA TRP A 623 4.63 2.41 -2.81
C TRP A 623 5.41 2.58 -1.51
N SER A 624 6.00 1.50 -0.99
CA SER A 624 6.88 1.58 0.18
C SER A 624 8.09 2.51 -0.02
N GLN A 625 8.49 2.78 -1.26
CA GLN A 625 9.66 3.61 -1.59
C GLN A 625 9.30 5.05 -2.00
N VAL A 626 8.03 5.36 -2.28
CA VAL A 626 7.63 6.65 -2.88
C VAL A 626 7.90 7.82 -1.95
N MET A 627 7.49 7.71 -0.69
CA MET A 627 7.72 8.76 0.31
C MET A 627 9.22 8.99 0.53
N ASP A 628 9.97 7.90 0.72
CA ASP A 628 11.41 7.94 0.94
C ASP A 628 12.14 8.58 -0.26
N ALA A 629 11.81 8.16 -1.48
CA ALA A 629 12.39 8.71 -2.71
C ALA A 629 12.03 10.20 -2.90
N THR A 630 10.83 10.61 -2.49
CA THR A 630 10.39 12.01 -2.53
C THR A 630 11.23 12.87 -1.60
N VAL A 631 11.48 12.40 -0.37
CA VAL A 631 12.30 13.11 0.61
C VAL A 631 13.77 13.15 0.18
N GLU A 632 14.34 12.04 -0.30
CA GLU A 632 15.69 12.04 -0.88
C GLU A 632 15.81 13.06 -2.01
N THR A 633 14.89 13.01 -2.97
CA THR A 633 14.93 13.89 -4.15
C THR A 633 14.81 15.35 -3.75
N LYS A 634 14.05 15.70 -2.69
CA LYS A 634 13.92 17.07 -2.16
C LYS A 634 15.16 17.52 -1.36
N LEU A 635 15.72 16.65 -0.52
CA LEU A 635 16.87 16.98 0.31
C LEU A 635 18.15 17.14 -0.53
N PHE A 636 18.48 16.16 -1.38
CA PHE A 636 19.67 16.25 -2.24
C PHE A 636 19.56 17.36 -3.28
N SER A 637 18.34 17.75 -3.62
CA SER A 637 17.99 18.94 -4.37
C SER A 637 18.55 20.25 -3.77
N LEU A 638 18.60 20.33 -2.44
CA LEU A 638 19.15 21.47 -1.68
C LEU A 638 20.67 21.38 -1.56
N LEU A 639 21.22 20.16 -1.45
CA LEU A 639 22.67 19.88 -1.34
C LEU A 639 23.40 19.89 -2.70
N ARG A 640 22.99 20.80 -3.59
CA ARG A 640 23.30 20.91 -5.04
C ARG A 640 24.78 20.77 -5.42
N GLY A 641 25.71 21.07 -4.50
CA GLY A 641 27.16 21.07 -4.75
C GLY A 641 27.86 19.72 -4.57
N TYR A 642 27.30 18.79 -3.78
CA TYR A 642 28.04 17.59 -3.35
C TYR A 642 27.69 16.31 -4.13
N PHE A 643 26.46 16.21 -4.65
CA PHE A 643 26.00 15.05 -5.42
C PHE A 643 25.77 15.43 -6.89
N ARG A 644 26.86 15.44 -7.67
CA ARG A 644 26.86 15.72 -9.12
C ARG A 644 26.09 14.64 -9.89
N SER A 645 24.86 14.94 -10.29
CA SER A 645 24.22 14.44 -11.52
C SER A 645 22.84 15.09 -11.65
N GLU A 646 22.73 16.13 -12.49
CA GLU A 646 21.43 16.75 -12.80
C GLU A 646 20.48 15.77 -13.51
N GLU A 647 21.01 14.82 -14.29
CA GLU A 647 20.27 13.73 -14.94
C GLU A 647 19.56 12.80 -13.95
N ARG A 648 20.14 12.52 -12.77
CA ARG A 648 19.48 11.71 -11.73
C ARG A 648 18.25 12.40 -11.14
N ARG A 649 18.18 13.73 -11.14
CA ARG A 649 17.14 14.52 -10.43
C ARG A 649 15.85 14.66 -11.23
N VAL A 650 15.95 15.02 -12.52
CA VAL A 650 14.78 15.18 -13.40
C VAL A 650 14.04 13.83 -13.51
N ASN A 651 14.80 12.75 -13.68
CA ASN A 651 14.26 11.40 -13.84
C ASN A 651 13.61 10.84 -12.55
N ALA A 652 14.16 11.12 -11.36
CA ALA A 652 13.54 10.66 -10.11
C ALA A 652 12.16 11.28 -9.89
N SER A 653 12.00 12.56 -10.20
CA SER A 653 10.71 13.26 -10.06
C SER A 653 9.63 12.70 -11.01
N HIS A 654 10.01 12.34 -12.23
CA HIS A 654 9.10 11.74 -13.21
C HIS A 654 8.65 10.34 -12.77
N ILE A 655 9.59 9.51 -12.30
CA ILE A 655 9.28 8.16 -11.80
C ILE A 655 8.35 8.24 -10.58
N ILE A 656 8.58 9.17 -9.66
CA ILE A 656 7.69 9.40 -8.50
C ILE A 656 6.30 9.85 -8.97
N ALA A 657 6.23 10.81 -9.90
CA ALA A 657 4.98 11.31 -10.45
C ALA A 657 4.19 10.25 -11.26
N ALA A 658 4.89 9.26 -11.84
CA ALA A 658 4.28 8.17 -12.59
C ALA A 658 3.61 7.10 -11.69
N GLN A 659 3.88 7.05 -10.38
CA GLN A 659 3.38 5.98 -9.51
C GLN A 659 1.85 5.86 -9.44
N PRO A 660 1.08 6.97 -9.32
CA PRO A 660 -0.37 6.90 -9.40
C PRO A 660 -0.89 6.42 -10.77
N LEU A 661 -0.16 6.72 -11.86
CA LEU A 661 -0.50 6.25 -13.20
C LEU A 661 -0.22 4.75 -13.35
N LEU A 662 0.90 4.27 -12.81
CA LEU A 662 1.22 2.84 -12.74
C LEU A 662 0.18 2.04 -11.94
N ASP A 663 -0.42 2.62 -10.89
CA ASP A 663 -1.50 1.95 -10.19
C ASP A 663 -2.79 1.86 -11.00
N ARG A 664 -3.08 2.91 -11.78
CA ARG A 664 -4.17 2.83 -12.76
C ARG A 664 -3.86 1.73 -13.77
N LEU A 665 -2.63 1.68 -14.27
CA LEU A 665 -2.17 0.65 -15.19
C LEU A 665 -2.35 -0.76 -14.60
N ASN A 666 -1.87 -1.03 -13.38
CA ASN A 666 -2.06 -2.30 -12.68
C ASN A 666 -3.53 -2.73 -12.59
N ARG A 667 -4.44 -1.78 -12.28
CA ARG A 667 -5.89 -2.04 -12.27
C ARG A 667 -6.43 -2.36 -13.67
N ARG A 668 -5.95 -1.68 -14.72
CA ARG A 668 -6.35 -1.99 -16.11
C ARG A 668 -5.84 -3.35 -16.55
N THR A 669 -4.62 -3.72 -16.16
CA THR A 669 -4.08 -5.06 -16.37
C THR A 669 -4.98 -6.12 -15.75
N MET A 670 -5.45 -5.92 -14.52
CA MET A 670 -6.41 -6.86 -13.92
C MET A 670 -7.70 -6.98 -14.73
N VAL A 671 -8.22 -5.88 -15.29
CA VAL A 671 -9.44 -5.94 -16.10
C VAL A 671 -9.20 -6.74 -17.38
N VAL A 672 -8.04 -6.59 -18.02
CA VAL A 672 -7.63 -7.40 -19.19
C VAL A 672 -7.49 -8.86 -18.80
N VAL A 673 -6.74 -9.17 -17.75
CA VAL A 673 -6.51 -10.55 -17.24
C VAL A 673 -7.84 -11.23 -16.95
N SER A 674 -8.69 -10.51 -16.25
CA SER A 674 -9.97 -11.02 -15.83
C SER A 674 -10.91 -11.16 -17.05
N ALA A 675 -10.89 -10.24 -18.03
CA ALA A 675 -11.69 -10.35 -19.25
C ALA A 675 -11.23 -11.52 -20.14
N ALA A 676 -9.92 -11.74 -20.25
CA ALA A 676 -9.35 -12.88 -20.95
C ALA A 676 -9.71 -14.21 -20.27
N ALA A 677 -9.70 -14.25 -18.93
CA ALA A 677 -10.11 -15.43 -18.17
C ALA A 677 -11.58 -15.81 -18.37
N SER A 678 -12.46 -14.84 -18.66
CA SER A 678 -13.87 -15.10 -18.96
C SER A 678 -14.14 -15.45 -20.43
N PHE A 679 -13.15 -15.33 -21.32
CA PHE A 679 -13.32 -15.56 -22.74
C PHE A 679 -13.21 -17.05 -23.08
N HIS A 680 -14.33 -17.64 -23.50
CA HIS A 680 -14.41 -19.05 -23.87
C HIS A 680 -15.20 -19.23 -25.17
N PRO A 681 -14.52 -19.11 -26.32
CA PRO A 681 -15.19 -19.09 -27.62
C PRO A 681 -15.83 -20.45 -27.90
N SER A 682 -17.05 -20.42 -28.42
CA SER A 682 -17.83 -21.61 -28.84
C SER A 682 -17.84 -21.83 -30.36
N TRP A 683 -17.05 -21.03 -31.10
CA TRP A 683 -17.00 -21.07 -32.56
C TRP A 683 -16.45 -22.40 -33.08
N LYS A 684 -17.18 -23.02 -34.02
CA LYS A 684 -16.73 -24.23 -34.73
C LYS A 684 -15.82 -23.90 -35.92
N SER A 685 -15.99 -22.72 -36.52
CA SER A 685 -15.17 -22.20 -37.62
C SER A 685 -15.07 -20.68 -37.52
N LEU A 686 -13.86 -20.13 -37.55
CA LEU A 686 -13.62 -18.69 -37.53
C LEU A 686 -13.99 -18.06 -38.87
N SER A 687 -14.66 -16.89 -38.85
CA SER A 687 -14.79 -16.09 -40.06
C SER A 687 -13.41 -15.55 -40.47
N PRO A 688 -13.14 -15.34 -41.76
CA PRO A 688 -11.84 -14.84 -42.22
C PRO A 688 -11.49 -13.45 -41.66
N GLU A 689 -12.49 -12.63 -41.32
CA GLU A 689 -12.29 -11.34 -40.65
C GLU A 689 -11.84 -11.51 -39.19
N LEU A 690 -12.40 -12.51 -38.51
CA LEU A 690 -12.14 -12.81 -37.12
C LEU A 690 -10.78 -13.47 -36.94
N GLU A 691 -10.38 -14.32 -37.88
CA GLU A 691 -9.03 -14.86 -37.98
C GLU A 691 -8.00 -13.74 -38.17
N ARG A 692 -8.27 -12.77 -39.06
CA ARG A 692 -7.42 -11.57 -39.22
C ARG A 692 -7.39 -10.70 -37.96
N ALA A 693 -8.50 -10.59 -37.23
CA ALA A 693 -8.56 -9.85 -35.98
C ALA A 693 -7.69 -10.52 -34.89
N LEU A 694 -7.77 -11.84 -34.76
CA LEU A 694 -6.90 -12.61 -33.85
C LEU A 694 -5.41 -12.55 -34.26
N GLN A 695 -5.11 -12.60 -35.55
CA GLN A 695 -3.74 -12.39 -36.06
C GLN A 695 -3.23 -10.96 -35.84
N ALA A 696 -4.09 -9.94 -35.82
CA ALA A 696 -3.64 -8.59 -35.45
C ALA A 696 -3.38 -8.50 -33.92
N LEU A 697 -4.06 -9.30 -33.11
CA LEU A 697 -3.82 -9.39 -31.68
C LEU A 697 -2.49 -10.11 -31.33
N THR A 698 -2.02 -11.10 -32.12
CA THR A 698 -0.67 -11.67 -31.92
C THR A 698 0.42 -10.59 -32.09
N VAL A 699 0.32 -9.80 -33.15
CA VAL A 699 1.27 -8.71 -33.42
C VAL A 699 1.26 -7.70 -32.27
N PHE A 700 0.06 -7.34 -31.78
CA PHE A 700 -0.08 -6.50 -30.60
C PHE A 700 0.61 -7.08 -29.36
N ALA A 701 0.49 -8.40 -29.10
CA ALA A 701 1.12 -9.04 -27.96
C ALA A 701 2.66 -8.98 -28.03
N GLU A 702 3.24 -9.21 -29.20
CA GLU A 702 4.70 -9.11 -29.43
C GLU A 702 5.21 -7.67 -29.28
N ASP A 703 4.47 -6.71 -29.85
CA ASP A 703 4.75 -5.28 -29.71
C ASP A 703 4.70 -4.85 -28.23
N MET A 704 3.73 -5.37 -27.47
CA MET A 704 3.56 -5.04 -26.06
C MET A 704 4.72 -5.58 -25.19
N ARG A 705 5.19 -6.81 -25.44
CA ARG A 705 6.39 -7.35 -24.76
C ARG A 705 7.60 -6.48 -25.04
N THR A 706 7.80 -6.13 -26.31
CA THR A 706 8.94 -5.31 -26.74
C THR A 706 8.87 -3.91 -26.11
N ALA A 707 7.72 -3.25 -26.17
CA ALA A 707 7.50 -1.93 -25.57
C ALA A 707 7.72 -1.95 -24.04
N ALA A 708 7.25 -3.00 -23.36
CA ALA A 708 7.47 -3.15 -21.92
C ALA A 708 8.94 -3.35 -21.56
N GLN A 709 9.66 -4.19 -22.30
CA GLN A 709 11.10 -4.40 -22.12
C GLN A 709 11.90 -3.12 -22.41
N GLU A 710 11.55 -2.38 -23.46
CA GLU A 710 12.19 -1.11 -23.80
C GLU A 710 11.94 -0.04 -22.73
N LEU A 711 10.70 0.13 -22.27
CA LEU A 711 10.36 1.11 -21.24
C LEU A 711 10.98 0.76 -19.89
N ALA A 712 11.01 -0.52 -19.52
CA ALA A 712 11.75 -1.01 -18.35
C ALA A 712 13.26 -0.74 -18.49
N GLY A 713 13.83 -0.97 -19.68
CA GLY A 713 15.21 -0.68 -19.99
C GLY A 713 15.56 0.81 -19.88
N VAL A 714 14.70 1.70 -20.38
CA VAL A 714 14.83 3.17 -20.25
C VAL A 714 14.76 3.57 -18.78
N THR A 715 13.78 3.04 -18.05
CA THR A 715 13.64 3.26 -16.61
C THR A 715 14.92 2.89 -15.88
N LEU A 716 15.57 1.77 -16.22
CA LEU A 716 16.81 1.31 -15.60
C LEU A 716 18.06 2.08 -16.04
N LYS A 717 18.15 2.51 -17.31
CA LYS A 717 19.35 3.16 -17.87
C LYS A 717 19.49 4.64 -17.51
N HIS A 718 18.54 5.23 -16.79
CA HIS A 718 18.60 6.61 -16.25
C HIS A 718 18.87 7.72 -17.29
N GLY A 719 18.75 7.45 -18.59
CA GLY A 719 19.10 8.39 -19.65
C GLY A 719 17.86 9.02 -20.26
N SER A 720 17.75 10.34 -20.17
CA SER A 720 16.86 11.16 -20.99
C SER A 720 17.37 11.17 -22.43
N HIS A 721 17.24 10.05 -23.14
CA HIS A 721 17.49 10.02 -24.57
C HIS A 721 16.21 10.43 -25.29
N LEU A 722 15.98 11.75 -25.35
CA LEU A 722 14.96 12.37 -26.21
C LEU A 722 15.03 11.84 -27.67
N GLY A 723 16.22 11.45 -28.15
CA GLY A 723 16.43 10.86 -29.47
C GLY A 723 15.85 9.46 -29.69
N LEU A 724 15.36 8.76 -28.65
CA LEU A 724 14.65 7.48 -28.79
C LEU A 724 13.12 7.64 -28.85
N TRP A 725 12.58 8.82 -28.51
CA TRP A 725 11.13 9.03 -28.51
C TRP A 725 10.53 8.98 -29.92
N GLU A 726 11.16 9.66 -30.89
CA GLU A 726 10.64 9.78 -32.26
C GLU A 726 10.58 8.45 -33.02
N SER A 727 11.52 7.52 -32.78
CA SER A 727 11.48 6.18 -33.39
C SER A 727 10.49 5.23 -32.69
N ARG A 728 9.96 5.60 -31.50
CA ARG A 728 9.22 4.69 -30.61
C ARG A 728 7.75 5.02 -30.45
N THR A 729 7.36 6.30 -30.48
CA THR A 729 5.95 6.67 -30.65
C THR A 729 5.34 6.04 -31.87
N GLY A 730 6.14 5.87 -32.94
CA GLY A 730 5.72 5.17 -34.15
C GLY A 730 5.16 3.77 -33.86
N ARG A 731 5.82 2.96 -33.02
CA ARG A 731 5.38 1.59 -32.70
C ARG A 731 4.17 1.53 -31.78
N PHE A 732 4.02 2.48 -30.86
CA PHE A 732 2.86 2.49 -29.97
C PHE A 732 1.62 3.10 -30.64
N ASP A 733 1.81 4.13 -31.46
CA ASP A 733 0.76 4.61 -32.35
C ASP A 733 0.37 3.53 -33.38
N GLU A 734 1.32 2.67 -33.78
CA GLU A 734 1.06 1.45 -34.56
C GLU A 734 0.26 0.42 -33.74
N ALA A 735 0.57 0.16 -32.47
CA ALA A 735 -0.23 -0.70 -31.59
C ALA A 735 -1.66 -0.17 -31.35
N VAL A 736 -1.84 1.14 -31.17
CA VAL A 736 -3.17 1.79 -31.09
C VAL A 736 -3.89 1.67 -32.43
N SER A 737 -3.19 1.89 -33.55
CA SER A 737 -3.73 1.71 -34.90
C SER A 737 -4.15 0.25 -35.15
N LEU A 738 -3.38 -0.71 -34.64
CA LEU A 738 -3.70 -2.14 -34.68
C LEU A 738 -4.96 -2.45 -33.87
N LEU A 739 -5.11 -1.93 -32.64
CA LEU A 739 -6.34 -2.08 -31.87
C LEU A 739 -7.54 -1.43 -32.59
N GLY A 740 -7.37 -0.25 -33.18
CA GLY A 740 -8.40 0.38 -34.01
C GLY A 740 -8.74 -0.43 -35.26
N LYS A 741 -7.75 -1.10 -35.87
CA LYS A 741 -7.95 -2.03 -36.99
C LYS A 741 -8.69 -3.29 -36.54
N VAL A 742 -8.38 -3.84 -35.37
CA VAL A 742 -9.10 -4.96 -34.75
C VAL A 742 -10.55 -4.57 -34.47
N GLU A 743 -10.80 -3.40 -33.86
CA GLU A 743 -12.16 -2.89 -33.63
C GLU A 743 -12.96 -2.76 -34.94
N ARG A 744 -12.34 -2.26 -36.03
CA ARG A 744 -12.98 -2.18 -37.35
C ARG A 744 -13.29 -3.55 -37.94
N LEU A 745 -12.33 -4.48 -37.93
CA LEU A 745 -12.51 -5.84 -38.43
C LEU A 745 -13.60 -6.59 -37.66
N MET A 746 -13.67 -6.38 -36.34
CA MET A 746 -14.75 -6.91 -35.50
C MET A 746 -16.10 -6.27 -35.82
N GLY A 747 -16.13 -4.96 -36.09
CA GLY A 747 -17.33 -4.26 -36.56
C GLY A 747 -17.83 -4.82 -37.89
N GLU A 748 -16.93 -5.09 -38.84
CA GLU A 748 -17.24 -5.72 -40.13
C GLU A 748 -17.77 -7.16 -39.96
N ALA A 749 -17.13 -7.96 -39.10
CA ALA A 749 -17.58 -9.30 -38.74
C ALA A 749 -19.00 -9.26 -38.12
N ARG A 750 -19.26 -8.32 -37.20
CA ARG A 750 -20.57 -8.10 -36.58
C ARG A 750 -21.63 -7.77 -37.63
N GLN A 751 -21.34 -6.86 -38.54
CA GLN A 751 -22.27 -6.50 -39.62
C GLN A 751 -22.55 -7.69 -40.55
N LYS A 752 -21.55 -8.53 -40.84
CA LYS A 752 -21.73 -9.74 -41.65
C LYS A 752 -22.58 -10.79 -40.95
N ILE A 753 -22.35 -11.05 -39.66
CA ILE A 753 -23.16 -11.94 -38.83
C ILE A 753 -24.60 -11.45 -38.76
N GLN A 754 -24.82 -10.14 -38.56
CA GLN A 754 -26.16 -9.54 -38.56
C GLN A 754 -26.85 -9.62 -39.93
N LYS A 755 -26.12 -9.42 -41.03
CA LYS A 755 -26.66 -9.60 -42.40
C LYS A 755 -27.00 -11.05 -42.68
N ALA A 756 -26.18 -12.00 -42.24
CA ALA A 756 -26.47 -13.43 -42.35
C ALA A 756 -27.72 -13.79 -41.55
N ARG A 757 -27.87 -13.26 -40.32
CA ARG A 757 -29.07 -13.44 -39.50
C ARG A 757 -30.33 -12.89 -40.16
N LYS A 758 -30.29 -11.69 -40.75
CA LYS A 758 -31.43 -11.13 -41.51
C LYS A 758 -31.83 -12.01 -42.70
N LYS A 759 -30.85 -12.62 -43.38
CA LYS A 759 -31.11 -13.58 -44.48
C LYS A 759 -31.71 -14.90 -44.01
N VAL A 760 -31.27 -15.41 -42.86
CA VAL A 760 -31.85 -16.63 -42.26
C VAL A 760 -33.26 -16.36 -41.75
N ALA A 761 -33.49 -15.22 -41.10
CA ALA A 761 -34.82 -14.80 -40.64
C ALA A 761 -35.81 -14.58 -41.79
N SER A 762 -35.35 -14.09 -42.96
CA SER A 762 -36.20 -13.97 -44.15
C SER A 762 -36.50 -15.30 -44.85
N ASN A 763 -35.72 -16.35 -44.58
CA ASN A 763 -35.85 -17.65 -45.23
C ASN A 763 -36.70 -18.67 -44.45
N GLY A 764 -37.27 -18.30 -43.30
CA GLY A 764 -38.27 -19.11 -42.60
C GLY A 764 -37.74 -20.34 -41.85
N ASP A 765 -36.45 -20.66 -41.91
CA ASP A 765 -35.86 -21.76 -41.13
C ASP A 765 -35.56 -21.30 -39.69
N GLY A 766 -36.55 -21.46 -38.82
CA GLY A 766 -36.52 -21.11 -37.41
C GLY A 766 -35.71 -22.05 -36.51
N ASN A 767 -34.53 -22.51 -36.93
CA ASN A 767 -33.66 -23.30 -36.05
C ASN A 767 -32.62 -22.39 -35.38
N GLY A 768 -32.82 -22.09 -34.10
CA GLY A 768 -32.12 -21.09 -33.28
C GLY A 768 -30.65 -21.35 -32.95
N ASN A 769 -29.87 -21.97 -33.84
CA ASN A 769 -28.47 -22.36 -33.60
C ASN A 769 -27.42 -21.23 -33.74
N CYS A 770 -27.80 -19.99 -34.07
CA CYS A 770 -26.86 -18.86 -34.29
C CYS A 770 -26.60 -17.97 -33.05
N VAL A 771 -27.22 -18.25 -31.90
CA VAL A 771 -27.04 -17.48 -30.65
C VAL A 771 -25.62 -17.52 -30.05
N PRO A 772 -24.81 -18.60 -30.19
CA PRO A 772 -23.48 -18.68 -29.57
C PRO A 772 -22.46 -17.69 -30.16
N GLU A 773 -22.50 -17.44 -31.47
CA GLU A 773 -21.47 -16.63 -32.16
C GLU A 773 -21.53 -15.14 -31.81
N GLU A 774 -22.72 -14.60 -31.53
CA GLU A 774 -22.89 -13.17 -31.19
C GLU A 774 -22.41 -12.85 -29.77
N SER A 775 -22.64 -13.74 -28.80
CA SER A 775 -22.15 -13.59 -27.42
C SER A 775 -20.63 -13.62 -27.34
N ASP A 776 -20.00 -14.54 -28.07
CA ASP A 776 -18.54 -14.68 -28.09
C ASP A 776 -17.86 -13.48 -28.78
N LEU A 777 -18.48 -12.93 -29.83
CA LEU A 777 -17.99 -11.71 -30.50
C LEU A 777 -18.09 -10.50 -29.57
N ASP A 778 -19.17 -10.45 -28.81
CA ASP A 778 -19.39 -9.47 -27.77
C ASP A 778 -18.33 -9.58 -26.66
N ASP A 779 -18.02 -10.76 -26.15
CA ASP A 779 -16.96 -10.97 -25.16
C ASP A 779 -15.58 -10.56 -25.69
N LEU A 780 -15.25 -10.92 -26.93
CA LEU A 780 -14.03 -10.46 -27.61
C LEU A 780 -14.00 -8.93 -27.71
N TYR A 781 -15.13 -8.27 -27.98
CA TYR A 781 -15.21 -6.82 -28.09
C TYR A 781 -14.96 -6.15 -26.72
N SER A 782 -15.46 -6.76 -25.65
CA SER A 782 -15.23 -6.32 -24.27
C SER A 782 -13.74 -6.32 -23.93
N LEU A 783 -13.05 -7.40 -24.33
CA LEU A 783 -11.62 -7.54 -24.15
C LEU A 783 -10.85 -6.50 -24.97
N VAL A 784 -11.15 -6.34 -26.27
CA VAL A 784 -10.48 -5.34 -27.11
C VAL A 784 -10.64 -3.95 -26.52
N ARG A 785 -11.81 -3.64 -25.94
CA ARG A 785 -11.99 -2.38 -25.23
C ARG A 785 -11.18 -2.30 -23.94
N ALA A 786 -11.09 -3.38 -23.16
CA ALA A 786 -10.22 -3.45 -21.99
C ALA A 786 -8.74 -3.20 -22.37
N LEU A 787 -8.28 -3.77 -23.49
CA LEU A 787 -6.96 -3.51 -24.07
C LEU A 787 -6.81 -2.05 -24.48
N GLY A 788 -7.82 -1.44 -25.12
CA GLY A 788 -7.81 -0.02 -25.48
C GLY A 788 -7.63 0.89 -24.26
N VAL A 789 -8.37 0.65 -23.18
CA VAL A 789 -8.24 1.43 -21.93
C VAL A 789 -6.91 1.15 -21.21
N PHE A 790 -6.39 -0.07 -21.31
CA PHE A 790 -5.04 -0.41 -20.84
C PHE A 790 -3.97 0.38 -21.61
N VAL A 791 -4.05 0.42 -22.94
CA VAL A 791 -3.13 1.15 -23.82
C VAL A 791 -3.16 2.65 -23.56
N GLU A 792 -4.34 3.23 -23.31
CA GLU A 792 -4.46 4.64 -22.89
C GLU A 792 -3.72 4.90 -21.56
N ALA A 793 -3.92 4.02 -20.56
CA ALA A 793 -3.22 4.12 -19.29
C ALA A 793 -1.70 3.96 -19.46
N TRP A 794 -1.25 3.06 -20.34
CA TRP A 794 0.15 2.86 -20.66
C TRP A 794 0.75 4.13 -21.29
N LYS A 795 0.07 4.74 -22.27
CA LYS A 795 0.51 5.99 -22.91
C LYS A 795 0.70 7.11 -21.90
N HIS A 796 -0.18 7.22 -20.91
CA HIS A 796 -0.01 8.20 -19.83
C HIS A 796 1.23 7.93 -18.98
N VAL A 797 1.51 6.67 -18.64
CA VAL A 797 2.72 6.28 -17.90
C VAL A 797 3.96 6.60 -18.73
N GLU A 798 3.96 6.19 -19.99
CA GLU A 798 5.06 6.41 -20.91
C GLU A 798 5.36 7.90 -21.09
N TYR A 799 4.34 8.71 -21.40
CA TYR A 799 4.45 10.16 -21.50
C TYR A 799 5.04 10.79 -20.23
N MET A 800 4.56 10.37 -19.05
CA MET A 800 5.08 10.85 -17.77
C MET A 800 6.55 10.50 -17.57
N MET A 801 6.96 9.28 -17.95
CA MET A 801 8.34 8.80 -17.77
C MET A 801 9.31 9.53 -18.70
N TYR A 802 8.90 9.86 -19.93
CA TYR A 802 9.77 10.53 -20.91
C TYR A 802 9.81 12.05 -20.77
N PHE A 803 8.66 12.73 -20.64
CA PHE A 803 8.60 14.20 -20.66
C PHE A 803 8.46 14.83 -19.28
N GLY A 804 8.03 14.05 -18.29
CA GLY A 804 7.58 14.59 -17.03
C GLY A 804 6.40 15.53 -17.16
N TYR A 805 6.02 16.14 -16.05
CA TYR A 805 5.16 17.31 -16.08
C TYR A 805 5.94 18.48 -16.69
N LEU A 806 5.65 18.86 -17.93
CA LEU A 806 5.98 20.19 -18.42
C LEU A 806 5.33 21.19 -17.45
N ARG A 807 6.18 21.78 -16.60
CA ARG A 807 5.82 22.69 -15.50
C ARG A 807 5.21 23.97 -16.11
N GLY A 808 3.93 23.92 -16.45
CA GLY A 808 3.21 25.05 -17.06
C GLY A 808 1.97 24.71 -17.88
N SER A 809 1.69 23.46 -18.23
CA SER A 809 0.45 23.12 -18.94
C SER A 809 0.09 21.66 -18.77
N ILE A 810 -1.20 21.37 -18.63
CA ILE A 810 -1.84 20.05 -18.55
C ILE A 810 -2.10 19.60 -17.11
N ASN A 811 -3.19 20.13 -16.54
CA ASN A 811 -3.96 19.36 -15.58
C ASN A 811 -4.37 18.05 -16.30
N PRO A 812 -4.09 16.83 -15.77
CA PRO A 812 -4.40 15.59 -16.47
C PRO A 812 -5.91 15.31 -16.50
N PHE A 813 -6.69 16.23 -15.93
CA PHE A 813 -8.14 16.27 -15.93
C PHE A 813 -8.71 17.21 -17.00
N ASP A 814 -7.87 17.94 -17.75
CA ASP A 814 -8.32 18.87 -18.79
C ASP A 814 -8.02 18.35 -20.21
N LEU A 815 -8.82 17.35 -20.61
CA LEU A 815 -8.80 16.70 -21.94
C LEU A 815 -8.95 17.67 -23.12
N LYS A 816 -9.45 18.90 -22.89
CA LYS A 816 -9.62 19.91 -23.95
C LYS A 816 -8.29 20.40 -24.53
N THR A 817 -7.20 20.36 -23.75
CA THR A 817 -5.89 20.87 -24.20
C THR A 817 -5.06 19.87 -25.02
N MET A 818 -5.27 18.56 -24.83
CA MET A 818 -4.63 17.53 -25.67
C MET A 818 -5.32 17.38 -27.03
N GLN A 819 -6.65 17.48 -27.07
CA GLN A 819 -7.37 17.52 -28.34
C GLN A 819 -7.11 18.82 -29.12
N SER A 820 -7.00 19.98 -28.47
CA SER A 820 -6.78 21.24 -29.21
C SER A 820 -5.44 21.26 -29.95
N LYS A 821 -4.35 20.71 -29.38
CA LYS A 821 -3.04 20.70 -30.04
C LYS A 821 -2.87 19.61 -31.11
N SER A 822 -3.52 18.45 -30.96
CA SER A 822 -3.61 17.44 -32.03
C SER A 822 -4.47 17.92 -33.20
N ILE A 823 -5.53 18.67 -32.90
CA ILE A 823 -6.45 19.23 -33.91
C ILE A 823 -5.83 20.45 -34.61
N ASP A 824 -5.06 21.30 -33.91
CA ASP A 824 -4.44 22.49 -34.49
C ASP A 824 -3.30 22.19 -35.49
N MET A 825 -2.62 21.04 -35.38
CA MET A 825 -1.69 20.61 -36.45
C MET A 825 -2.40 20.10 -37.70
N SER A 826 -3.62 19.56 -37.55
CA SER A 826 -4.42 19.04 -38.66
C SER A 826 -5.36 20.06 -39.34
N ARG A 827 -5.59 21.24 -38.73
CA ARG A 827 -6.56 22.24 -39.22
C ARG A 827 -5.99 23.39 -40.05
N ARG A 828 -4.74 23.29 -40.53
CA ARG A 828 -4.23 24.19 -41.59
C ARG A 828 -4.69 23.76 -42.98
N THR A 829 -5.96 23.41 -43.16
CA THR A 829 -6.66 23.38 -44.47
C THR A 829 -8.18 23.29 -44.26
N SER A 830 -8.91 24.21 -44.91
CA SER A 830 -10.38 24.31 -45.06
C SER A 830 -11.22 24.97 -43.95
N THR A 831 -11.45 26.27 -44.17
CA THR A 831 -12.69 27.07 -44.12
C THR A 831 -13.96 26.61 -43.38
N GLY A 832 -14.47 27.48 -42.48
CA GLY A 832 -15.81 28.09 -42.61
C GLY A 832 -16.94 27.73 -41.60
N GLY A 833 -17.23 28.64 -40.64
CA GLY A 833 -18.54 29.01 -40.00
C GLY A 833 -19.49 27.93 -39.40
N VAL A 834 -20.32 28.10 -38.36
CA VAL A 834 -20.87 29.22 -37.55
C VAL A 834 -21.38 28.63 -36.17
N PRO A 835 -22.23 29.27 -35.32
CA PRO A 835 -21.88 29.74 -33.97
C PRO A 835 -22.49 28.96 -32.78
N ARG A 836 -21.93 29.19 -31.59
CA ARG A 836 -22.45 28.79 -30.27
C ARG A 836 -23.75 29.54 -29.92
N LEU A 837 -24.76 28.81 -29.45
CA LEU A 837 -25.91 29.36 -28.74
C LEU A 837 -25.77 29.20 -27.22
N ARG A 838 -26.11 30.27 -26.51
CA ARG A 838 -26.07 30.47 -25.06
C ARG A 838 -27.37 29.97 -24.40
N THR A 839 -27.20 29.48 -23.16
CA THR A 839 -28.08 29.62 -21.98
C THR A 839 -29.53 29.18 -22.06
N HIS A 840 -29.88 28.17 -21.25
CA HIS A 840 -31.09 28.22 -20.43
C HIS A 840 -30.78 27.72 -19.01
N SER A 841 -31.08 28.61 -18.06
CA SER A 841 -31.06 28.43 -16.61
C SER A 841 -32.26 27.60 -16.15
N PHE A 842 -32.04 26.66 -15.24
CA PHE A 842 -33.10 26.13 -14.38
C PHE A 842 -32.71 26.32 -12.91
N ALA A 843 -33.54 27.11 -12.22
CA ALA A 843 -33.53 27.29 -10.76
C ALA A 843 -34.18 26.07 -10.06
N PRO A 844 -33.79 25.76 -8.82
CA PRO A 844 -34.29 24.58 -8.09
C PRO A 844 -35.61 24.90 -7.37
N PRO A 845 -36.51 23.93 -7.15
CA PRO A 845 -37.55 24.08 -6.14
C PRO A 845 -37.07 23.53 -4.80
N LEU A 846 -36.86 24.47 -3.88
CA LEU A 846 -37.35 24.49 -2.49
C LEU A 846 -37.42 23.18 -1.70
N SER A 847 -36.55 23.17 -0.69
CA SER A 847 -36.71 22.56 0.63
C SER A 847 -38.11 22.72 1.23
N GLY A 848 -38.67 21.61 1.72
CA GLY A 848 -39.82 21.56 2.62
C GLY A 848 -39.58 20.55 3.74
N GLN A 849 -39.70 21.04 4.97
CA GLN A 849 -39.56 20.32 6.25
C GLN A 849 -40.52 19.12 6.35
N VAL A 850 -40.00 17.95 6.77
CA VAL A 850 -40.30 17.20 8.01
C VAL A 850 -39.12 16.29 8.31
#